data_AF-A0A559QR70-F1
#
_entry.id   AF-A0A559QR70-F1
#
_cell.length_a   1.000
_cell.length_b   1.000
_cell.length_c   1.000
_cell.angle_alpha   90.00
_cell.angle_beta   90.00
_cell.angle_gamma   90.00
#
_symmetry.space_group_name_H-M   'P 1'
#
loop_
_entity.id
_entity.type
_entity.pdbx_description
1 polymer ?
#
loop_
_entity_poly.entity_id
_entity_poly.type
_entity_poly.pdbx_seq_one_letter_code
_entity_poly.pdbx_strand_id
1 'polypeptide(L)'
;MDILIRTAKLILKPVHILGDFFKAWLCFSLWKKIRTVVYGVVGLIVVWAGIGYLNYAWEYRDDHPTRGAKTVNAQIDAFGEGFTTTRYLDQGWDIDESMWFYYITQGSNLVPYDFFLELEVADSEMKFRDDKNILHYRYLPQEPSALNPDGLPVGMARDSFEGREYMGFTCAACHTTQINYQGVGIRIDGGPAMADMESFMDGLASAMEATQSDSQKFERFAAAVLKHGEYGSEAQIKADLEKFARRIRSYVIINNPRSTKNPLTRYGYARLDAFGRIFNRVSEHLLSVASLKDAMSRVLPREKYKLAVDVLEPVFYSDDLSHLLERVIERSEKEKLFSAKEIIALRNQIFNPADAPVSYPFLWDIPQHDYVQWNGVVGNSGIGPMGRNAGQVIGVFGTLNWRLQESLSLSSFLSGQGLYGEHIRFDSSINIRNLRRVETHLRSLESPKWPEDILPEIDWKLAGPGKKIFDHYCEACHERINRSDPKRRVVAFMSSLDDVGTDRKMAMNSVTAAGYSGIVRGEYVGIGSTGDMLLERQAPLAALLTKATTNVIVTPDPDKYVIQRWAERAFDVVVTFTDNEVKSSMKKGTYTPATEAAPIADLMAYKGRSLNGIWATAPYLHNGSIPTLYDLLLPKKREGDPDDGHYRADEFYVGSREFLTDKVGFNYTDTNGFRYDTSIYGNHNTGHEYAAGRTALPDGTFLKPLDRNERLQLLEYLKSL
;
A
#
# COMPACT_ATOMS: atom_id res chain seq x y z
N MET A 1 88.72 5.08 43.45
CA MET A 1 87.24 5.06 43.37
C MET A 1 86.71 5.92 42.21
N ASP A 2 87.31 7.09 41.93
CA ASP A 2 86.93 7.95 40.79
C ASP A 2 87.16 7.37 39.39
N ILE A 3 88.10 6.42 39.23
CA ILE A 3 88.36 5.77 37.94
C ILE A 3 87.26 4.76 37.59
N LEU A 4 86.67 4.07 38.57
CA LEU A 4 85.59 3.09 38.35
C LEU A 4 84.25 3.75 37.97
N ILE A 5 83.98 4.96 38.47
CA ILE A 5 82.73 5.70 38.17
C ILE A 5 82.78 6.34 36.76
N ARG A 6 83.96 6.75 36.28
CA ARG A 6 84.11 7.29 34.91
C ARG A 6 83.98 6.20 33.83
N THR A 7 84.46 4.99 34.09
CA THR A 7 84.34 3.87 33.12
C THR A 7 82.92 3.34 33.02
N ALA A 8 82.16 3.31 34.11
CA ALA A 8 80.74 2.91 34.10
C ALA A 8 79.83 3.89 33.33
N LYS A 9 80.10 5.20 33.38
CA LYS A 9 79.33 6.21 32.62
C LYS A 9 79.62 6.22 31.12
N LEU A 10 80.77 5.70 30.66
CA LEU A 10 81.10 5.58 29.24
C LEU A 10 80.49 4.33 28.58
N ILE A 11 80.25 3.27 29.35
CA ILE A 11 79.70 2.00 28.84
C ILE A 11 78.15 1.99 28.82
N LEU A 12 77.48 2.81 29.65
CA LEU A 12 76.01 2.88 29.69
C LEU A 12 75.36 3.89 28.73
N LYS A 13 76.12 4.86 28.19
CA LYS A 13 75.60 5.81 27.18
C LYS A 13 75.19 5.17 25.85
N PRO A 14 75.92 4.20 25.27
CA PRO A 14 75.54 3.57 24.00
C PRO A 14 74.29 2.70 24.12
N VAL A 15 74.05 2.07 25.28
CA VAL A 15 72.92 1.16 25.51
C VAL A 15 71.59 1.92 25.58
N HIS A 16 71.57 3.12 26.16
CA HIS A 16 70.37 3.97 26.17
C HIS A 16 70.03 4.51 24.77
N ILE A 17 71.04 4.94 24.00
CA ILE A 17 70.86 5.46 22.63
C ILE A 17 70.36 4.36 21.69
N LEU A 18 70.89 3.13 21.80
CA LEU A 18 70.42 1.98 21.01
C LEU A 18 68.99 1.56 21.38
N GLY A 19 68.61 1.62 22.67
CA GLY A 19 67.25 1.35 23.11
C GLY A 19 66.24 2.38 22.61
N ASP A 20 66.60 3.67 22.61
CA ASP A 20 65.76 4.75 22.10
C ASP A 20 65.66 4.73 20.56
N PHE A 21 66.74 4.37 19.87
CA PHE A 21 66.74 4.19 18.41
C PHE A 21 65.89 2.99 17.98
N PHE A 22 65.94 1.88 18.73
CA PHE A 22 65.12 0.70 18.46
C PHE A 22 63.64 0.96 18.74
N LYS A 23 63.29 1.70 19.80
CA LYS A 23 61.92 2.18 20.05
C LYS A 23 61.44 3.13 18.98
N ALA A 24 62.27 4.09 18.54
CA ALA A 24 61.94 5.03 17.47
C ALA A 24 61.75 4.30 16.12
N TRP A 25 62.58 3.32 15.81
CA TRP A 25 62.47 2.50 14.61
C TRP A 25 61.24 1.57 14.63
N LEU A 26 60.92 0.95 15.77
CA LEU A 26 59.68 0.19 15.94
C LEU A 26 58.46 1.10 15.77
N CYS A 27 58.43 2.26 16.43
CA CYS A 27 57.36 3.26 16.27
C CYS A 27 57.24 3.72 14.80
N PHE A 28 58.34 3.97 14.10
CA PHE A 28 58.33 4.38 12.69
C PHE A 28 57.83 3.27 11.75
N SER A 29 58.23 2.01 12.00
CA SER A 29 57.78 0.83 11.26
C SER A 29 56.30 0.52 11.51
N LEU A 30 55.86 0.60 12.78
CA LEU A 30 54.46 0.46 13.16
C LEU A 30 53.62 1.60 12.54
N TRP A 31 54.11 2.83 12.57
CA TRP A 31 53.46 3.99 11.98
C TRP A 31 53.34 3.89 10.46
N LYS A 32 54.37 3.36 9.76
CA LYS A 32 54.27 3.04 8.33
C LYS A 32 53.20 1.98 8.05
N LYS A 33 53.12 0.90 8.84
CA LYS A 33 52.10 -0.15 8.70
C LYS A 33 50.69 0.39 8.97
N ILE A 34 50.51 1.16 10.04
CA ILE A 34 49.25 1.85 10.36
C ILE A 34 48.87 2.79 9.23
N ARG A 35 49.80 3.58 8.71
CA ARG A 35 49.57 4.50 7.59
C ARG A 35 49.14 3.77 6.32
N THR A 36 49.76 2.62 5.99
CA THR A 36 49.34 1.78 4.86
C THR A 36 47.95 1.20 5.07
N VAL A 37 47.62 0.72 6.28
CA VAL A 37 46.27 0.24 6.61
C VAL A 37 45.25 1.38 6.50
N VAL A 38 45.55 2.56 7.03
CA VAL A 38 44.69 3.74 6.93
C VAL A 38 44.49 4.15 5.48
N TYR A 39 45.53 4.23 4.65
CA TYR A 39 45.37 4.52 3.22
C TYR A 39 44.60 3.41 2.48
N GLY A 40 44.77 2.15 2.87
CA GLY A 40 43.97 1.03 2.35
C GLY A 40 42.49 1.18 2.70
N VAL A 41 42.17 1.49 3.96
CA VAL A 41 40.79 1.72 4.43
C VAL A 41 40.18 2.95 3.75
N VAL A 42 40.91 4.07 3.67
CA VAL A 42 40.46 5.28 2.96
C VAL A 42 40.23 4.98 1.48
N GLY A 43 41.14 4.25 0.83
CA GLY A 43 40.97 3.80 -0.55
C GLY A 43 39.70 2.96 -0.73
N LEU A 44 39.44 2.00 0.17
CA LEU A 44 38.21 1.20 0.16
C LEU A 44 36.96 2.06 0.37
N ILE A 45 36.99 3.04 1.27
CA ILE A 45 35.88 3.98 1.50
C ILE A 45 35.61 4.81 0.23
N VAL A 46 36.66 5.32 -0.43
CA VAL A 46 36.52 6.09 -1.68
C VAL A 46 35.94 5.23 -2.80
N VAL A 47 36.41 3.98 -2.96
CA VAL A 47 35.83 3.05 -3.93
C VAL A 47 34.37 2.75 -3.60
N TRP A 48 34.04 2.48 -2.33
CA TRP A 48 32.66 2.25 -1.89
C TRP A 48 31.75 3.45 -2.12
N ALA A 49 32.23 4.66 -1.80
CA ALA A 49 31.50 5.89 -2.05
C ALA A 49 31.31 6.14 -3.55
N GLY A 50 32.33 5.84 -4.37
CA GLY A 50 32.23 5.89 -5.83
C GLY A 50 31.21 4.92 -6.39
N ILE A 51 31.20 3.66 -5.94
CA ILE A 51 30.18 2.67 -6.31
C ILE A 51 28.78 3.12 -5.86
N GLY A 52 28.67 3.64 -4.64
CA GLY A 52 27.42 4.18 -4.11
C GLY A 52 26.87 5.33 -4.96
N TYR A 53 27.73 6.27 -5.35
CA TYR A 53 27.37 7.37 -6.23
C TYR A 53 26.97 6.89 -7.63
N LEU A 54 27.71 5.94 -8.22
CA LEU A 54 27.36 5.37 -9.53
C LEU A 54 26.02 4.64 -9.50
N ASN A 55 25.73 3.90 -8.43
CA ASN A 55 24.43 3.24 -8.25
C ASN A 55 23.31 4.28 -8.09
N TYR A 56 23.52 5.31 -7.28
CA TYR A 56 22.56 6.40 -7.14
C TYR A 56 22.30 7.09 -8.49
N ALA A 57 23.35 7.48 -9.22
CA ALA A 57 23.21 8.09 -10.53
C ALA A 57 22.54 7.17 -11.56
N TRP A 58 22.75 5.85 -11.46
CA TRP A 58 22.07 4.87 -12.32
C TRP A 58 20.58 4.72 -11.96
N GLU A 59 20.22 4.75 -10.68
CA GLU A 59 18.82 4.63 -10.25
C GLU A 59 17.99 5.88 -10.57
N TYR A 60 18.58 7.07 -10.46
CA TYR A 60 17.95 8.36 -10.77
C TYR A 60 18.34 8.89 -12.17
N ARG A 61 18.57 7.98 -13.12
CA ARG A 61 19.02 8.34 -14.48
C ARG A 61 17.89 8.79 -15.42
N ASP A 62 16.64 8.68 -14.98
CA ASP A 62 15.48 8.89 -15.85
C ASP A 62 14.92 10.30 -15.70
N ASP A 63 15.40 11.19 -16.55
CA ASP A 63 15.07 12.61 -16.57
C ASP A 63 14.11 12.96 -17.72
N HIS A 64 13.26 12.02 -18.15
CA HIS A 64 12.34 12.23 -19.27
C HIS A 64 11.58 13.56 -19.12
N PRO A 65 11.62 14.49 -20.10
CA PRO A 65 11.21 15.88 -19.90
C PRO A 65 9.72 16.06 -19.54
N THR A 66 8.89 15.09 -19.90
CA THR A 66 7.46 15.03 -19.55
C THR A 66 7.14 14.01 -18.45
N ARG A 67 8.16 13.48 -17.74
CA ARG A 67 8.05 12.34 -16.81
C ARG A 67 7.28 11.16 -17.44
N GLY A 68 7.64 10.88 -18.69
CA GLY A 68 7.04 9.88 -19.60
C GLY A 68 5.55 10.06 -19.91
N ALA A 69 4.87 11.13 -19.47
CA ALA A 69 3.43 11.24 -19.61
C ALA A 69 2.96 11.24 -21.07
N LYS A 70 2.09 10.29 -21.43
CA LYS A 70 1.34 10.33 -22.69
C LYS A 70 0.19 11.32 -22.63
N THR A 71 -0.02 12.03 -23.73
CA THR A 71 -1.25 12.81 -23.94
C THR A 71 -2.37 11.91 -24.40
N VAL A 72 -3.61 12.29 -24.14
CA VAL A 72 -4.79 11.47 -24.45
C VAL A 72 -5.70 12.24 -25.40
N ASN A 73 -6.09 11.57 -26.47
CA ASN A 73 -7.13 12.03 -27.38
C ASN A 73 -8.51 11.56 -26.85
N ALA A 74 -9.49 12.46 -26.87
CA ALA A 74 -10.89 12.20 -26.53
C ALA A 74 -11.48 10.94 -27.20
N GLN A 75 -10.99 10.53 -28.38
CA GLN A 75 -11.49 9.36 -29.09
C GLN A 75 -11.11 8.01 -28.44
N ILE A 76 -10.03 7.97 -27.66
CA ILE A 76 -9.56 6.72 -27.03
C ILE A 76 -9.95 6.64 -25.55
N ASP A 77 -10.36 7.74 -24.93
CA ASP A 77 -10.81 7.75 -23.54
C ASP A 77 -12.29 7.38 -23.42
N ALA A 78 -12.62 6.55 -22.42
CA ALA A 78 -13.98 6.03 -22.23
C ALA A 78 -15.02 7.11 -21.88
N PHE A 79 -14.57 8.29 -21.45
CA PHE A 79 -15.40 9.43 -21.04
C PHE A 79 -15.33 10.58 -22.05
N GLY A 80 -14.65 10.38 -23.19
CA GLY A 80 -14.48 11.41 -24.20
C GLY A 80 -13.52 12.53 -23.77
N GLU A 81 -12.68 12.29 -22.78
CA GLU A 81 -11.77 13.29 -22.21
C GLU A 81 -10.46 13.35 -23.01
N GLY A 82 -9.95 14.56 -23.22
CA GLY A 82 -8.70 14.77 -23.93
C GLY A 82 -7.88 15.90 -23.33
N PHE A 83 -6.56 15.73 -23.36
CA PHE A 83 -5.62 16.77 -22.95
C PHE A 83 -4.39 16.71 -23.86
N THR A 84 -3.88 17.88 -24.23
CA THR A 84 -2.75 18.02 -25.18
C THR A 84 -1.42 18.27 -24.48
N THR A 85 -1.43 18.49 -23.16
CA THR A 85 -0.23 18.75 -22.38
C THR A 85 -0.43 18.24 -20.96
N THR A 86 0.63 17.67 -20.38
CA THR A 86 0.68 17.29 -18.97
C THR A 86 1.53 18.30 -18.20
N ARG A 87 1.03 18.78 -17.07
CA ARG A 87 1.74 19.65 -16.13
C ARG A 87 1.91 18.94 -14.81
N TYR A 88 3.10 19.06 -14.23
CA TYR A 88 3.42 18.58 -12.89
C TYR A 88 3.57 19.77 -11.97
N LEU A 89 3.08 19.63 -10.74
CA LEU A 89 3.18 20.68 -9.73
C LEU A 89 4.51 20.57 -9.00
N ASP A 90 5.01 21.71 -8.50
CA ASP A 90 6.14 21.71 -7.58
C ASP A 90 5.68 21.15 -6.22
N GLN A 91 6.13 19.92 -5.94
CA GLN A 91 5.87 19.20 -4.69
C GLN A 91 7.19 18.85 -3.98
N GLY A 92 8.28 19.54 -4.31
CA GLY A 92 9.60 19.29 -3.72
C GLY A 92 10.35 18.09 -4.31
N TRP A 93 9.87 17.53 -5.42
CA TRP A 93 10.53 16.44 -6.16
C TRP A 93 10.95 16.88 -7.56
N ASP A 94 12.18 16.53 -7.92
CA ASP A 94 12.70 16.65 -9.28
C ASP A 94 12.07 15.58 -10.21
N ILE A 95 12.39 15.66 -11.50
CA ILE A 95 11.83 14.77 -12.53
C ILE A 95 12.23 13.31 -12.27
N ASP A 96 13.50 13.07 -12.04
CA ASP A 96 14.10 11.76 -11.77
C ASP A 96 13.60 11.12 -10.48
N GLU A 97 13.36 11.92 -9.45
CA GLU A 97 12.74 11.50 -8.20
C GLU A 97 11.31 10.97 -8.41
N SER A 98 10.50 11.68 -9.19
CA SER A 98 9.15 11.24 -9.55
C SER A 98 9.18 9.96 -10.39
N MET A 99 10.07 9.91 -11.40
CA MET A 99 10.25 8.72 -12.25
C MET A 99 10.71 7.51 -11.45
N TRP A 100 11.62 7.70 -10.50
CA TRP A 100 12.07 6.66 -9.58
C TRP A 100 10.90 6.14 -8.71
N PHE A 101 10.10 7.04 -8.13
CA PHE A 101 8.93 6.66 -7.32
C PHE A 101 7.90 5.84 -8.12
N TYR A 102 7.70 6.16 -9.41
CA TYR A 102 6.77 5.43 -10.27
C TYR A 102 7.16 3.97 -10.48
N TYR A 103 8.45 3.68 -10.61
CA TYR A 103 8.93 2.39 -11.08
C TYR A 103 9.79 1.60 -10.08
N ILE A 104 10.08 2.15 -8.90
CA ILE A 104 10.78 1.38 -7.88
C ILE A 104 9.96 0.17 -7.43
N THR A 105 10.54 -1.01 -7.60
CA THR A 105 9.87 -2.27 -7.27
C THR A 105 9.73 -2.45 -5.76
N GLN A 106 8.62 -3.07 -5.36
CA GLN A 106 8.26 -3.26 -3.95
C GLN A 106 8.08 -4.73 -3.59
N GLY A 107 8.24 -5.64 -4.57
CA GLY A 107 8.06 -7.07 -4.41
C GLY A 107 6.70 -7.57 -4.87
N SER A 108 6.02 -6.87 -5.78
CA SER A 108 4.70 -7.28 -6.28
C SER A 108 4.87 -8.21 -7.48
N ASN A 109 4.35 -9.43 -7.37
CA ASN A 109 4.42 -10.46 -8.40
C ASN A 109 3.01 -10.81 -8.89
N LEU A 110 2.36 -9.87 -9.55
CA LEU A 110 0.96 -10.01 -9.99
C LEU A 110 0.87 -11.05 -11.12
N VAL A 111 1.58 -10.86 -12.22
CA VAL A 111 1.59 -11.75 -13.39
C VAL A 111 2.99 -11.82 -14.02
N PRO A 112 3.35 -12.89 -14.75
CA PRO A 112 4.61 -12.93 -15.49
C PRO A 112 4.74 -11.72 -16.41
N TYR A 113 5.93 -11.14 -16.49
CA TYR A 113 6.15 -9.85 -17.15
C TYR A 113 5.76 -9.88 -18.64
N ASP A 114 6.31 -10.86 -19.34
CA ASP A 114 6.06 -11.21 -20.72
C ASP A 114 4.60 -11.62 -20.99
N PHE A 115 3.89 -12.17 -20.00
CA PHE A 115 2.44 -12.38 -20.13
C PHE A 115 1.72 -11.03 -20.21
N PHE A 116 2.03 -10.09 -19.31
CA PHE A 116 1.40 -8.77 -19.33
C PHE A 116 1.71 -7.98 -20.61
N LEU A 117 2.91 -8.14 -21.17
CA LEU A 117 3.28 -7.51 -22.43
C LEU A 117 2.42 -8.00 -23.61
N GLU A 118 2.06 -9.28 -23.61
CA GLU A 118 1.50 -9.96 -24.78
C GLU A 118 0.02 -10.33 -24.68
N LEU A 119 -0.56 -10.35 -23.47
CA LEU A 119 -1.95 -10.73 -23.26
C LEU A 119 -2.89 -9.84 -24.05
N GLU A 120 -3.91 -10.43 -24.67
CA GLU A 120 -4.98 -9.73 -25.38
C GLU A 120 -6.21 -9.59 -24.46
N VAL A 121 -6.95 -8.48 -24.54
CA VAL A 121 -8.23 -8.31 -23.82
C VAL A 121 -9.20 -9.42 -24.22
N ALA A 122 -10.09 -9.86 -23.32
CA ALA A 122 -10.81 -11.14 -23.49
C ALA A 122 -11.52 -11.32 -24.85
N ASP A 123 -12.20 -10.29 -25.34
CA ASP A 123 -13.09 -10.30 -26.51
C ASP A 123 -12.51 -9.60 -27.76
N SER A 124 -11.21 -9.29 -27.77
CA SER A 124 -10.53 -8.61 -28.88
C SER A 124 -9.05 -9.04 -28.98
N GLU A 125 -8.38 -8.65 -30.08
CA GLU A 125 -6.93 -8.82 -30.29
C GLU A 125 -6.11 -7.64 -29.74
N MET A 126 -6.77 -6.61 -29.20
CA MET A 126 -6.11 -5.49 -28.52
C MET A 126 -5.30 -6.00 -27.32
N LYS A 127 -4.06 -5.52 -27.17
CA LYS A 127 -3.24 -5.87 -26.01
C LYS A 127 -3.88 -5.34 -24.73
N PHE A 128 -3.78 -6.11 -23.65
CA PHE A 128 -4.33 -5.71 -22.36
C PHE A 128 -3.66 -4.43 -21.82
N ARG A 129 -2.39 -4.22 -22.13
CA ARG A 129 -1.65 -2.99 -21.78
C ARG A 129 -1.88 -1.82 -22.74
N ASP A 130 -2.72 -1.96 -23.76
CA ASP A 130 -3.01 -0.88 -24.71
C ASP A 130 -3.55 0.36 -23.97
N ASP A 131 -3.12 1.55 -24.39
CA ASP A 131 -3.47 2.81 -23.73
C ASP A 131 -5.00 2.96 -23.58
N LYS A 132 -5.79 2.51 -24.57
CA LYS A 132 -7.26 2.55 -24.50
C LYS A 132 -7.81 1.69 -23.35
N ASN A 133 -7.28 0.48 -23.17
CA ASN A 133 -7.70 -0.41 -22.10
C ASN A 133 -7.21 0.07 -20.72
N ILE A 134 -5.98 0.60 -20.64
CA ILE A 134 -5.43 1.18 -19.41
C ILE A 134 -6.23 2.41 -18.96
N LEU A 135 -6.64 3.27 -19.90
CA LEU A 135 -7.48 4.43 -19.62
C LEU A 135 -8.88 4.05 -19.15
N HIS A 136 -9.45 2.94 -19.64
CA HIS A 136 -10.75 2.44 -19.15
C HIS A 136 -10.76 2.18 -17.64
N TYR A 137 -9.64 1.65 -17.09
CA TYR A 137 -9.44 1.45 -15.65
C TYR A 137 -8.85 2.67 -14.93
N ARG A 138 -8.69 3.79 -15.63
CA ARG A 138 -8.16 5.06 -15.15
C ARG A 138 -6.73 5.00 -14.59
N TYR A 139 -5.94 4.01 -14.98
CA TYR A 139 -4.47 4.10 -14.85
C TYR A 139 -3.89 5.11 -15.84
N LEU A 140 -2.62 5.47 -15.67
CA LEU A 140 -1.98 6.58 -16.39
C LEU A 140 -0.96 6.05 -17.41
N PRO A 141 -1.25 6.07 -18.72
CA PRO A 141 -0.32 5.63 -19.77
C PRO A 141 0.97 6.45 -19.82
N GLN A 142 2.04 5.79 -20.26
CA GLN A 142 3.41 6.31 -20.23
C GLN A 142 4.15 5.95 -21.52
N GLU A 143 5.04 6.85 -21.97
CA GLU A 143 6.01 6.59 -23.02
C GLU A 143 7.17 5.75 -22.48
N PRO A 144 7.86 4.98 -23.34
CA PRO A 144 9.11 4.35 -22.97
C PRO A 144 10.14 5.33 -22.40
N SER A 145 10.80 4.94 -21.32
CA SER A 145 11.84 5.74 -20.64
C SER A 145 12.98 4.85 -20.11
N ALA A 146 13.98 5.45 -19.46
CA ALA A 146 15.17 4.72 -19.01
C ALA A 146 14.91 3.70 -17.88
N LEU A 147 13.90 3.96 -17.02
CA LEU A 147 13.41 3.03 -16.00
C LEU A 147 12.20 2.20 -16.47
N ASN A 148 11.53 2.63 -17.54
CA ASN A 148 10.33 1.99 -18.07
C ASN A 148 10.43 1.76 -19.59
N PRO A 149 11.31 0.86 -20.06
CA PRO A 149 11.58 0.70 -21.49
C PRO A 149 10.39 0.18 -22.30
N ASP A 150 9.41 -0.46 -21.66
CA ASP A 150 8.22 -1.01 -22.31
C ASP A 150 6.98 -0.09 -22.24
N GLY A 151 7.11 1.11 -21.64
CA GLY A 151 6.04 2.09 -21.55
C GLY A 151 4.87 1.63 -20.66
N LEU A 152 5.15 0.93 -19.57
CA LEU A 152 4.13 0.50 -18.60
C LEU A 152 3.46 1.70 -17.91
N PRO A 153 2.16 1.62 -17.60
CA PRO A 153 1.45 2.68 -16.89
C PRO A 153 2.11 3.06 -15.55
N VAL A 154 1.88 4.27 -15.07
CA VAL A 154 2.41 4.74 -13.77
C VAL A 154 2.10 3.73 -12.67
N GLY A 155 3.15 3.27 -11.98
CA GLY A 155 3.04 2.33 -10.89
C GLY A 155 2.90 0.86 -11.28
N MET A 156 3.00 0.53 -12.56
CA MET A 156 3.21 -0.85 -13.03
C MET A 156 4.69 -1.00 -13.36
N ALA A 157 5.40 -1.88 -12.66
CA ALA A 157 6.84 -2.03 -12.77
C ALA A 157 7.24 -3.49 -13.04
N ARG A 158 8.38 -3.66 -13.71
CA ARG A 158 9.05 -4.96 -13.85
C ARG A 158 9.74 -5.30 -12.54
N ASP A 159 9.31 -6.39 -11.90
CA ASP A 159 9.87 -6.91 -10.65
C ASP A 159 10.53 -8.28 -10.90
N SER A 160 11.48 -8.66 -10.05
CA SER A 160 12.22 -9.92 -10.16
C SER A 160 12.18 -10.68 -8.85
N PHE A 161 11.87 -11.97 -8.90
CA PHE A 161 11.83 -12.84 -7.73
C PHE A 161 12.13 -14.29 -8.08
N GLU A 162 13.04 -14.93 -7.34
CA GLU A 162 13.48 -16.32 -7.56
C GLU A 162 13.89 -16.61 -9.03
N GLY A 163 14.51 -15.62 -9.69
CA GLY A 163 15.01 -15.74 -11.07
C GLY A 163 13.93 -15.67 -12.15
N ARG A 164 12.73 -15.15 -11.82
CA ARG A 164 11.65 -14.87 -12.77
C ARG A 164 11.23 -13.42 -12.73
N GLU A 165 10.72 -12.94 -13.85
CA GLU A 165 10.29 -11.56 -14.03
C GLU A 165 8.77 -11.44 -14.00
N TYR A 166 8.27 -10.43 -13.29
CA TYR A 166 6.85 -10.17 -13.10
C TYR A 166 6.52 -8.73 -13.44
N MET A 167 5.29 -8.48 -13.86
CA MET A 167 4.70 -7.16 -13.71
C MET A 167 4.03 -7.09 -12.34
N GLY A 168 4.33 -6.03 -11.60
CA GLY A 168 3.80 -5.76 -10.28
C GLY A 168 3.32 -4.33 -10.10
N PHE A 169 2.46 -4.12 -9.10
CA PHE A 169 2.06 -2.78 -8.67
C PHE A 169 3.07 -2.19 -7.69
N THR A 170 3.35 -0.90 -7.85
CA THR A 170 4.03 -0.04 -6.87
C THR A 170 3.00 0.89 -6.21
N CYS A 171 3.42 1.62 -5.16
CA CYS A 171 2.59 2.64 -4.51
C CYS A 171 1.99 3.64 -5.52
N ALA A 172 2.74 3.98 -6.58
CA ALA A 172 2.35 5.00 -7.54
C ALA A 172 1.08 4.65 -8.32
N ALA A 173 0.71 3.36 -8.44
CA ALA A 173 -0.50 2.92 -9.14
C ALA A 173 -1.79 3.39 -8.44
N CYS A 174 -1.75 3.50 -7.11
CA CYS A 174 -2.86 3.94 -6.28
C CYS A 174 -2.69 5.40 -5.79
N HIS A 175 -1.45 5.89 -5.77
CA HIS A 175 -1.07 7.15 -5.15
C HIS A 175 -0.41 8.14 -6.12
N THR A 176 -0.82 8.10 -7.40
CA THR A 176 -0.56 9.18 -8.36
C THR A 176 -1.87 9.52 -9.04
N THR A 177 -2.24 10.80 -9.07
CA THR A 177 -3.51 11.22 -9.64
C THR A 177 -3.31 12.18 -10.81
N GLN A 178 -4.34 12.28 -11.63
CA GLN A 178 -4.41 13.26 -12.70
C GLN A 178 -5.77 13.92 -12.71
N ILE A 179 -5.74 15.23 -12.83
CA ILE A 179 -6.89 16.11 -12.98
C ILE A 179 -6.81 16.74 -14.37
N ASN A 180 -7.93 16.82 -15.10
CA ASN A 180 -7.98 17.51 -16.38
C ASN A 180 -8.73 18.84 -16.22
N TYR A 181 -8.18 19.91 -16.80
CA TYR A 181 -8.85 21.21 -16.87
C TYR A 181 -8.46 21.92 -18.17
N GLN A 182 -9.46 22.28 -18.97
CA GLN A 182 -9.27 23.04 -20.22
C GLN A 182 -8.21 22.44 -21.16
N GLY A 183 -8.16 21.11 -21.28
CA GLY A 183 -7.19 20.40 -22.14
C GLY A 183 -5.78 20.26 -21.57
N VAL A 184 -5.57 20.62 -20.29
CA VAL A 184 -4.33 20.40 -19.54
C VAL A 184 -4.54 19.28 -18.52
N GLY A 185 -3.70 18.24 -18.55
CA GLY A 185 -3.64 17.20 -17.54
C GLY A 185 -2.67 17.60 -16.41
N ILE A 186 -3.17 17.91 -15.24
CA ILE A 186 -2.39 18.22 -14.03
C ILE A 186 -2.12 16.90 -13.31
N ARG A 187 -0.87 16.45 -13.29
CA ARG A 187 -0.46 15.23 -12.59
C ARG A 187 0.17 15.55 -11.24
N ILE A 188 -0.24 14.81 -10.22
CA ILE A 188 0.04 15.11 -8.82
C ILE A 188 0.61 13.86 -8.15
N ASP A 189 1.83 13.99 -7.66
CA ASP A 189 2.58 12.95 -6.98
C ASP A 189 2.05 12.75 -5.55
N GLY A 190 1.85 11.50 -5.16
CA GLY A 190 1.24 11.14 -3.88
C GLY A 190 -0.26 11.42 -3.79
N GLY A 191 -0.93 11.87 -4.85
CA GLY A 191 -2.38 12.10 -4.88
C GLY A 191 -3.20 10.82 -5.09
N PRO A 192 -4.48 10.79 -4.69
CA PRO A 192 -5.30 9.58 -4.78
C PRO A 192 -5.70 9.28 -6.23
N ALA A 193 -5.30 8.11 -6.75
CA ALA A 193 -5.60 7.71 -8.12
C ALA A 193 -7.11 7.52 -8.35
N MET A 194 -7.57 7.79 -9.58
CA MET A 194 -8.92 7.44 -10.04
C MET A 194 -9.06 5.96 -10.43
N ALA A 195 -8.08 5.12 -10.11
CA ALA A 195 -7.99 3.73 -10.56
C ALA A 195 -9.21 2.89 -10.17
N ASP A 196 -9.65 2.01 -11.08
CA ASP A 196 -10.63 0.94 -10.82
C ASP A 196 -9.92 -0.41 -10.78
N MET A 197 -9.38 -0.75 -9.62
CA MET A 197 -8.68 -2.02 -9.40
C MET A 197 -9.65 -3.21 -9.34
N GLU A 198 -10.93 -3.02 -9.02
CA GLU A 198 -11.89 -4.14 -9.01
C GLU A 198 -12.09 -4.67 -10.44
N SER A 199 -12.43 -3.78 -11.36
CA SER A 199 -12.67 -4.12 -12.76
C SER A 199 -11.39 -4.51 -13.48
N PHE A 200 -10.24 -3.87 -13.19
CA PHE A 200 -8.94 -4.24 -13.78
C PHE A 200 -8.59 -5.71 -13.51
N MET A 201 -8.79 -6.17 -12.26
CA MET A 201 -8.46 -7.54 -11.88
C MET A 201 -9.42 -8.56 -12.51
N ASP A 202 -10.70 -8.21 -12.66
CA ASP A 202 -11.68 -9.06 -13.34
C ASP A 202 -11.42 -9.13 -14.86
N GLY A 203 -11.05 -8.01 -15.48
CA GLY A 203 -10.62 -7.95 -16.86
C GLY A 203 -9.36 -8.77 -17.13
N LEU A 204 -8.37 -8.70 -16.22
CA LEU A 204 -7.15 -9.50 -16.31
C LEU A 204 -7.42 -11.00 -16.19
N ALA A 205 -8.27 -11.40 -15.23
CA ALA A 205 -8.71 -12.79 -15.09
C ALA A 205 -9.38 -13.29 -16.39
N SER A 206 -10.31 -12.50 -16.92
CA SER A 206 -11.08 -12.84 -18.12
C SER A 206 -10.20 -12.91 -19.36
N ALA A 207 -9.20 -12.04 -19.49
CA ALA A 207 -8.23 -12.06 -20.58
C ALA A 207 -7.37 -13.34 -20.55
N MET A 208 -6.92 -13.77 -19.37
CA MET A 208 -6.16 -15.02 -19.22
C MET A 208 -7.02 -16.26 -19.51
N GLU A 209 -8.26 -16.30 -19.02
CA GLU A 209 -9.19 -17.40 -19.27
C GLU A 209 -9.60 -17.51 -20.75
N ALA A 210 -9.82 -16.37 -21.41
CA ALA A 210 -10.08 -16.33 -22.84
C ALA A 210 -8.87 -16.84 -23.63
N THR A 211 -7.66 -16.42 -23.26
CA THR A 211 -6.41 -16.89 -23.88
C THR A 211 -6.21 -18.40 -23.67
N GLN A 212 -6.62 -18.93 -22.52
CA GLN A 212 -6.55 -20.38 -22.25
C GLN A 212 -7.58 -21.17 -23.06
N SER A 213 -8.77 -20.60 -23.28
CA SER A 213 -9.92 -21.31 -23.86
C SER A 213 -9.99 -21.23 -25.38
N ASP A 214 -9.46 -20.17 -25.98
CA ASP A 214 -9.41 -19.95 -27.42
C ASP A 214 -8.04 -20.38 -27.98
N SER A 215 -8.02 -21.41 -28.82
CA SER A 215 -6.80 -21.96 -29.39
C SER A 215 -6.04 -20.97 -30.27
N GLN A 216 -6.73 -20.13 -31.05
CA GLN A 216 -6.08 -19.15 -31.92
C GLN A 216 -5.44 -18.03 -31.10
N LYS A 217 -6.13 -17.57 -30.06
CA LYS A 217 -5.59 -16.59 -29.12
C LYS A 217 -4.38 -17.16 -28.37
N PHE A 218 -4.46 -18.41 -27.90
CA PHE A 218 -3.33 -19.09 -27.27
C PHE A 218 -2.12 -19.18 -28.20
N GLU A 219 -2.31 -19.59 -29.46
CA GLU A 219 -1.22 -19.72 -30.44
C GLU A 219 -0.51 -18.38 -30.66
N ARG A 220 -1.24 -17.27 -30.85
CA ARG A 220 -0.65 -15.94 -30.98
C ARG A 220 0.11 -15.52 -29.73
N PHE A 221 -0.52 -15.71 -28.56
CA PHE A 221 0.06 -15.38 -27.27
C PHE A 221 1.35 -16.16 -27.01
N ALA A 222 1.33 -17.48 -27.14
CA ALA A 222 2.48 -18.35 -26.89
C ALA A 222 3.63 -18.04 -27.87
N ALA A 223 3.33 -17.82 -29.15
CA ALA A 223 4.33 -17.44 -30.13
C ALA A 223 4.98 -16.07 -29.83
N ALA A 224 4.25 -15.14 -29.22
CA ALA A 224 4.80 -13.86 -28.78
C ALA A 224 5.63 -13.99 -27.50
N VAL A 225 5.14 -14.72 -26.50
CA VAL A 225 5.84 -14.98 -25.23
C VAL A 225 7.17 -15.70 -25.45
N LEU A 226 7.22 -16.71 -26.34
CA LEU A 226 8.47 -17.43 -26.64
C LEU A 226 9.58 -16.53 -27.20
N LYS A 227 9.25 -15.39 -27.81
CA LYS A 227 10.25 -14.44 -28.32
C LYS A 227 11.01 -13.70 -27.22
N HIS A 228 10.44 -13.61 -26.03
CA HIS A 228 11.09 -12.98 -24.86
C HIS A 228 12.16 -13.89 -24.23
N GLY A 229 12.11 -15.20 -24.48
CA GLY A 229 13.16 -16.16 -24.09
C GLY A 229 13.08 -16.70 -22.66
N GLU A 230 12.09 -16.27 -21.86
CA GLU A 230 11.87 -16.73 -20.48
C GLU A 230 11.26 -18.15 -20.40
N TYR A 231 10.57 -18.57 -21.47
CA TYR A 231 9.93 -19.89 -21.56
C TYR A 231 10.59 -20.76 -22.64
N GLY A 232 10.80 -22.04 -22.34
CA GLY A 232 11.42 -22.99 -23.26
C GLY A 232 10.43 -23.74 -24.16
N SER A 233 9.12 -23.66 -23.89
CA SER A 233 8.09 -24.32 -24.72
C SER A 233 6.69 -23.77 -24.48
N GLU A 234 5.80 -23.96 -25.45
CA GLU A 234 4.37 -23.66 -25.31
C GLU A 234 3.71 -24.43 -24.16
N ALA A 235 4.18 -25.64 -23.86
CA ALA A 235 3.66 -26.44 -22.76
C ALA A 235 3.93 -25.79 -21.39
N GLN A 236 5.10 -25.16 -21.21
CA GLN A 236 5.41 -24.39 -20.01
C GLN A 236 4.54 -23.13 -19.91
N ILE A 237 4.36 -22.42 -21.03
CA ILE A 237 3.49 -21.23 -21.11
C ILE A 237 2.06 -21.61 -20.74
N LYS A 238 1.53 -22.71 -21.27
CA LYS A 238 0.19 -23.19 -20.96
C LYS A 238 0.04 -23.51 -19.47
N ALA A 239 1.00 -24.21 -18.88
CA ALA A 239 0.95 -24.55 -17.46
C ALA A 239 0.97 -23.31 -16.55
N ASP A 240 1.81 -22.32 -16.86
CA ASP A 240 1.84 -21.07 -16.09
C ASP A 240 0.61 -20.20 -16.37
N LEU A 241 0.09 -20.15 -17.59
CA LEU A 241 -1.17 -19.47 -17.91
C LEU A 241 -2.32 -20.04 -17.08
N GLU A 242 -2.46 -21.37 -17.01
CA GLU A 242 -3.46 -22.05 -16.19
C GLU A 242 -3.28 -21.76 -14.70
N LYS A 243 -2.03 -21.67 -14.22
CA LYS A 243 -1.72 -21.33 -12.82
C LYS A 243 -2.11 -19.90 -12.49
N PHE A 244 -1.69 -18.93 -13.30
CA PHE A 244 -1.95 -17.51 -13.05
C PHE A 244 -3.40 -17.13 -13.30
N ALA A 245 -4.05 -17.65 -14.34
CA ALA A 245 -5.49 -17.45 -14.58
C ALA A 245 -6.31 -17.85 -13.36
N ARG A 246 -6.04 -19.04 -12.80
CA ARG A 246 -6.70 -19.53 -11.58
C ARG A 246 -6.41 -18.65 -10.37
N ARG A 247 -5.14 -18.30 -10.12
CA ARG A 247 -4.76 -17.41 -9.00
C ARG A 247 -5.51 -16.09 -9.05
N ILE A 248 -5.56 -15.44 -10.22
CA ILE A 248 -6.23 -14.14 -10.37
C ILE A 248 -7.75 -14.29 -10.25
N ARG A 249 -8.35 -15.32 -10.86
CA ARG A 249 -9.79 -15.58 -10.75
C ARG A 249 -10.20 -15.90 -9.31
N SER A 250 -9.45 -16.74 -8.59
CA SER A 250 -9.65 -17.04 -7.17
C SER A 250 -9.63 -15.76 -6.35
N TYR A 251 -8.64 -14.89 -6.58
CA TYR A 251 -8.53 -13.62 -5.90
C TYR A 251 -9.75 -12.71 -6.14
N VAL A 252 -10.25 -12.61 -7.38
CA VAL A 252 -11.47 -11.86 -7.71
C VAL A 252 -12.68 -12.45 -6.99
N ILE A 253 -12.84 -13.77 -6.99
CA ILE A 253 -13.97 -14.47 -6.35
C ILE A 253 -13.97 -14.32 -4.82
N ILE A 254 -12.80 -14.39 -4.18
CA ILE A 254 -12.64 -14.26 -2.72
C ILE A 254 -12.98 -12.84 -2.27
N ASN A 255 -12.56 -11.84 -3.04
CA ASN A 255 -12.69 -10.43 -2.68
C ASN A 255 -13.90 -9.73 -3.27
N ASN A 256 -14.80 -10.46 -3.93
CA ASN A 256 -16.07 -9.92 -4.40
C ASN A 256 -16.94 -9.56 -3.18
N PRO A 257 -17.59 -8.38 -3.14
CA PRO A 257 -18.58 -8.05 -2.12
C PRO A 257 -19.67 -9.12 -2.01
N ARG A 258 -20.12 -9.42 -0.79
CA ARG A 258 -21.13 -10.46 -0.53
C ARG A 258 -22.19 -9.97 0.45
N SER A 259 -23.46 -10.08 0.06
CA SER A 259 -24.58 -9.84 0.96
C SER A 259 -25.81 -10.62 0.50
N THR A 260 -26.57 -11.16 1.47
CA THR A 260 -27.87 -11.79 1.23
C THR A 260 -29.04 -10.89 1.60
N LYS A 261 -28.77 -9.72 2.20
CA LYS A 261 -29.78 -8.81 2.76
C LYS A 261 -29.71 -7.40 2.19
N ASN A 262 -28.56 -7.00 1.67
CA ASN A 262 -28.28 -5.64 1.21
C ASN A 262 -27.75 -5.67 -0.23
N PRO A 263 -27.90 -4.57 -1.00
CA PRO A 263 -27.18 -4.39 -2.26
C PRO A 263 -25.66 -4.56 -2.09
N LEU A 264 -24.99 -5.01 -3.14
CA LEU A 264 -23.54 -5.22 -3.13
C LEU A 264 -22.79 -3.89 -3.26
N THR A 265 -21.79 -3.68 -2.41
CA THR A 265 -20.95 -2.47 -2.42
C THR A 265 -19.79 -2.62 -3.42
N ARG A 266 -20.09 -2.43 -4.71
CA ARG A 266 -19.05 -2.37 -5.77
C ARG A 266 -18.16 -1.14 -5.56
N TYR A 267 -16.88 -1.26 -5.90
CA TYR A 267 -15.90 -0.24 -5.53
C TYR A 267 -15.94 0.93 -6.50
N GLY A 268 -15.96 0.63 -7.80
CA GLY A 268 -15.84 1.63 -8.86
C GLY A 268 -14.49 2.34 -8.82
N TYR A 269 -14.46 3.54 -9.39
CA TYR A 269 -13.25 4.36 -9.47
C TYR A 269 -12.87 4.99 -8.13
N ALA A 270 -11.57 5.24 -7.96
CA ALA A 270 -10.94 5.95 -6.84
C ALA A 270 -11.02 5.28 -5.45
N ARG A 271 -11.55 4.05 -5.37
CA ARG A 271 -11.78 3.36 -4.10
C ARG A 271 -11.40 1.90 -4.15
N LEU A 272 -11.00 1.37 -3.00
CA LEU A 272 -10.65 -0.03 -2.82
C LEU A 272 -10.88 -0.46 -1.37
N ASP A 273 -11.45 -1.63 -1.14
CA ASP A 273 -11.38 -2.26 0.19
C ASP A 273 -10.01 -2.94 0.35
N ALA A 274 -8.97 -2.12 0.53
CA ALA A 274 -7.61 -2.60 0.67
C ALA A 274 -7.47 -3.49 1.92
N PHE A 275 -8.14 -3.13 3.02
CA PHE A 275 -8.12 -3.91 4.27
C PHE A 275 -8.68 -5.31 4.08
N GLY A 276 -9.91 -5.44 3.59
CA GLY A 276 -10.55 -6.73 3.35
C GLY A 276 -9.71 -7.61 2.42
N ARG A 277 -9.12 -7.02 1.37
CA ARG A 277 -8.28 -7.73 0.40
C ARG A 277 -6.96 -8.21 1.02
N ILE A 278 -6.27 -7.35 1.78
CA ILE A 278 -5.05 -7.72 2.51
C ILE A 278 -5.35 -8.84 3.53
N PHE A 279 -6.44 -8.68 4.30
CA PHE A 279 -6.84 -9.68 5.28
C PHE A 279 -7.15 -11.03 4.64
N ASN A 280 -7.83 -11.05 3.49
CA ASN A 280 -8.11 -12.30 2.79
C ASN A 280 -6.84 -12.93 2.21
N ARG A 281 -5.89 -12.15 1.70
CA ARG A 281 -4.58 -12.66 1.25
C ARG A 281 -3.79 -13.28 2.40
N VAL A 282 -3.75 -12.64 3.56
CA VAL A 282 -3.10 -13.23 4.75
C VAL A 282 -3.84 -14.49 5.20
N SER A 283 -5.17 -14.45 5.25
CA SER A 283 -5.98 -15.61 5.64
C SER A 283 -5.71 -16.82 4.75
N GLU A 284 -5.54 -16.61 3.44
CA GLU A 284 -5.22 -17.66 2.47
C GLU A 284 -3.91 -18.38 2.80
N HIS A 285 -2.86 -17.65 3.22
CA HIS A 285 -1.53 -18.20 3.48
C HIS A 285 -1.36 -18.70 4.92
N LEU A 286 -2.19 -18.24 5.85
CA LEU A 286 -2.17 -18.75 7.22
C LEU A 286 -2.86 -20.11 7.35
N LEU A 287 -3.68 -20.53 6.38
CA LEU A 287 -4.41 -21.78 6.44
C LEU A 287 -3.50 -22.99 6.64
N SER A 288 -3.69 -23.69 7.76
CA SER A 288 -3.12 -25.01 7.98
C SER A 288 -4.11 -26.11 7.58
N VAL A 289 -3.61 -27.34 7.40
CA VAL A 289 -4.44 -28.53 7.22
C VAL A 289 -5.50 -28.66 8.32
N ALA A 290 -5.12 -28.37 9.57
CA ALA A 290 -6.04 -28.43 10.71
C ALA A 290 -7.16 -27.39 10.60
N SER A 291 -6.83 -26.16 10.20
CA SER A 291 -7.82 -25.10 9.96
C SER A 291 -8.76 -25.45 8.82
N LEU A 292 -8.24 -26.02 7.73
CA LEU A 292 -9.05 -26.42 6.58
C LEU A 292 -9.98 -27.59 6.90
N LYS A 293 -9.50 -28.60 7.64
CA LYS A 293 -10.33 -29.70 8.15
C LYS A 293 -11.43 -29.18 9.08
N ASP A 294 -11.14 -28.24 9.98
CA ASP A 294 -12.17 -27.60 10.83
C ASP A 294 -13.21 -26.86 9.97
N ALA A 295 -12.77 -26.06 9.01
CA ALA A 295 -13.68 -25.34 8.10
C ALA A 295 -14.57 -26.29 7.29
N MET A 296 -14.00 -27.36 6.73
CA MET A 296 -14.74 -28.42 6.03
C MET A 296 -15.77 -29.10 6.93
N SER A 297 -15.42 -29.39 8.19
CA SER A 297 -16.31 -30.07 9.14
C SER A 297 -17.55 -29.25 9.50
N ARG A 298 -17.48 -27.92 9.36
CA ARG A 298 -18.60 -26.99 9.61
C ARG A 298 -19.55 -26.88 8.42
N VAL A 299 -19.06 -27.20 7.21
CA VAL A 299 -19.79 -27.03 5.96
C VAL A 299 -20.39 -28.35 5.48
N LEU A 300 -19.66 -29.47 5.66
CA LEU A 300 -20.03 -30.77 5.12
C LEU A 300 -20.76 -31.63 6.16
N PRO A 301 -21.77 -32.42 5.75
CA PRO A 301 -22.31 -33.47 6.59
C PRO A 301 -21.24 -34.47 7.03
N ARG A 302 -21.37 -35.06 8.22
CA ARG A 302 -20.33 -35.91 8.85
C ARG A 302 -19.79 -37.02 7.96
N GLU A 303 -20.64 -37.76 7.26
CA GLU A 303 -20.20 -38.87 6.41
C GLU A 303 -19.48 -38.38 5.15
N LYS A 304 -19.94 -37.27 4.58
CA LYS A 304 -19.30 -36.62 3.43
C LYS A 304 -17.95 -36.01 3.81
N TYR A 305 -17.84 -35.43 5.01
CA TYR A 305 -16.58 -34.92 5.56
C TYR A 305 -15.54 -36.04 5.69
N LYS A 306 -15.89 -37.20 6.25
CA LYS A 306 -14.97 -38.34 6.37
C LYS A 306 -14.45 -38.77 4.99
N LEU A 307 -15.36 -39.00 4.04
CA LEU A 307 -15.00 -39.37 2.67
C LEU A 307 -14.08 -38.32 2.03
N ALA A 308 -14.39 -37.04 2.20
CA ALA A 308 -13.58 -35.96 1.65
C ALA A 308 -12.18 -35.93 2.26
N VAL A 309 -12.06 -36.14 3.58
CA VAL A 309 -10.75 -36.17 4.26
C VAL A 309 -9.90 -37.33 3.76
N ASP A 310 -10.49 -38.51 3.56
CA ASP A 310 -9.78 -39.69 3.08
C ASP A 310 -9.30 -39.50 1.62
N VAL A 311 -10.14 -38.93 0.74
CA VAL A 311 -9.78 -38.70 -0.67
C VAL A 311 -8.77 -37.55 -0.83
N LEU A 312 -8.83 -36.53 0.04
CA LEU A 312 -7.94 -35.37 0.01
C LEU A 312 -6.64 -35.60 0.79
N GLU A 313 -6.44 -36.76 1.39
CA GLU A 313 -5.24 -37.10 2.16
C GLU A 313 -3.93 -36.75 1.42
N PRO A 314 -3.74 -37.07 0.13
CA PRO A 314 -2.51 -36.71 -0.61
C PRO A 314 -2.28 -35.20 -0.74
N VAL A 315 -3.34 -34.39 -0.70
CA VAL A 315 -3.25 -32.92 -0.78
C VAL A 315 -2.83 -32.33 0.58
N PHE A 316 -3.23 -32.97 1.69
CA PHE A 316 -2.92 -32.50 3.04
C PHE A 316 -1.49 -32.79 3.49
N TYR A 317 -0.85 -33.83 2.98
CA TYR A 317 0.51 -34.23 3.37
C TYR A 317 1.59 -33.75 2.39
N SER A 318 1.31 -32.71 1.61
CA SER A 318 2.32 -32.02 0.80
C SER A 318 3.13 -31.04 1.68
N ASP A 319 4.45 -31.01 1.51
CA ASP A 319 5.34 -30.04 2.18
C ASP A 319 5.08 -28.58 1.77
N ASP A 320 4.35 -28.36 0.68
CA ASP A 320 3.95 -27.03 0.22
C ASP A 320 2.60 -26.63 0.86
N LEU A 321 2.62 -25.68 1.78
CA LEU A 321 1.41 -25.12 2.40
C LEU A 321 0.76 -24.03 1.52
N SER A 322 1.44 -23.59 0.46
CA SER A 322 0.93 -22.58 -0.45
C SER A 322 -0.26 -23.12 -1.23
N HIS A 323 -1.27 -22.27 -1.47
CA HIS A 323 -2.42 -22.62 -2.32
C HIS A 323 -3.18 -23.88 -1.86
N LEU A 324 -3.10 -24.25 -0.57
CA LEU A 324 -3.71 -25.47 -0.02
C LEU A 324 -5.21 -25.56 -0.33
N LEU A 325 -5.94 -24.45 -0.15
CA LEU A 325 -7.38 -24.38 -0.43
C LEU A 325 -7.67 -24.62 -1.91
N GLU A 326 -6.89 -24.02 -2.82
CA GLU A 326 -7.09 -24.18 -4.27
C GLU A 326 -6.89 -25.63 -4.70
N ARG A 327 -5.84 -26.29 -4.22
CA ARG A 327 -5.60 -27.73 -4.50
C ARG A 327 -6.71 -28.61 -3.93
N VAL A 328 -7.25 -28.27 -2.76
CA VAL A 328 -8.39 -28.97 -2.18
C VAL A 328 -9.65 -28.80 -3.03
N ILE A 329 -9.94 -27.58 -3.49
CA ILE A 329 -11.08 -27.30 -4.37
C ILE A 329 -10.92 -28.05 -5.69
N GLU A 330 -9.76 -27.95 -6.35
CA GLU A 330 -9.46 -28.60 -7.63
C GLU A 330 -9.64 -30.12 -7.52
N ARG A 331 -9.04 -30.75 -6.51
CA ARG A 331 -9.20 -32.19 -6.32
C ARG A 331 -10.65 -32.55 -6.00
N SER A 332 -11.34 -31.71 -5.22
CA SER A 332 -12.75 -31.91 -4.89
C SER A 332 -13.67 -31.80 -6.10
N GLU A 333 -13.39 -30.91 -7.04
CA GLU A 333 -14.15 -30.79 -8.29
C GLU A 333 -13.90 -32.00 -9.19
N LYS A 334 -12.64 -32.41 -9.35
CA LYS A 334 -12.24 -33.59 -10.14
C LYS A 334 -12.91 -34.87 -9.63
N GLU A 335 -12.93 -35.05 -8.32
CA GLU A 335 -13.50 -36.22 -7.63
C GLU A 335 -14.99 -36.05 -7.29
N LYS A 336 -15.61 -34.93 -7.70
CA LYS A 336 -17.02 -34.57 -7.42
C LYS A 336 -17.39 -34.64 -5.93
N LEU A 337 -16.45 -34.31 -5.06
CA LEU A 337 -16.63 -34.30 -3.61
C LEU A 337 -17.52 -33.14 -3.16
N PHE A 338 -17.30 -31.92 -3.66
CA PHE A 338 -18.06 -30.74 -3.23
C PHE A 338 -19.00 -30.25 -4.34
N SER A 339 -20.20 -29.84 -3.94
CA SER A 339 -21.08 -29.04 -4.79
C SER A 339 -20.63 -27.58 -4.82
N ALA A 340 -21.03 -26.83 -5.85
CA ALA A 340 -20.75 -25.40 -5.93
C ALA A 340 -21.20 -24.62 -4.67
N LYS A 341 -22.35 -25.01 -4.07
CA LYS A 341 -22.85 -24.40 -2.83
C LYS A 341 -21.94 -24.68 -1.64
N GLU A 342 -21.39 -25.88 -1.53
CA GLU A 342 -20.45 -26.25 -0.47
C GLU A 342 -19.08 -25.56 -0.65
N ILE A 343 -18.61 -25.41 -1.89
CA ILE A 343 -17.39 -24.64 -2.18
C ILE A 343 -17.57 -23.18 -1.76
N ILE A 344 -18.71 -22.56 -2.11
CA ILE A 344 -19.07 -21.21 -1.68
C ILE A 344 -19.14 -21.12 -0.15
N ALA A 345 -19.76 -22.09 0.52
CA ALA A 345 -19.86 -22.13 1.97
C ALA A 345 -18.49 -22.30 2.65
N LEU A 346 -17.61 -23.15 2.12
CA LEU A 346 -16.24 -23.34 2.60
C LEU A 346 -15.43 -22.05 2.45
N ARG A 347 -15.50 -21.39 1.29
CA ARG A 347 -14.92 -20.08 1.07
C ARG A 347 -15.45 -19.05 2.09
N ASN A 348 -16.76 -19.02 2.31
CA ASN A 348 -17.38 -18.09 3.25
C ASN A 348 -17.02 -18.37 4.71
N GLN A 349 -16.63 -19.61 5.04
CA GLN A 349 -16.14 -19.98 6.37
C GLN A 349 -14.71 -19.50 6.63
N ILE A 350 -13.92 -19.31 5.56
CA ILE A 350 -12.50 -18.95 5.62
C ILE A 350 -12.26 -17.45 5.45
N PHE A 351 -12.96 -16.83 4.49
CA PHE A 351 -12.70 -15.47 4.05
C PHE A 351 -13.82 -14.50 4.41
N ASN A 352 -13.43 -13.26 4.70
CA ASN A 352 -14.33 -12.17 5.06
C ASN A 352 -14.75 -11.38 3.81
N PRO A 353 -15.98 -10.82 3.74
CA PRO A 353 -16.38 -10.01 2.60
C PRO A 353 -15.48 -8.78 2.54
N ALA A 354 -14.94 -8.48 1.35
CA ALA A 354 -14.34 -7.19 1.07
C ALA A 354 -15.46 -6.33 0.48
N ASP A 355 -16.04 -5.48 1.31
CA ASP A 355 -17.29 -4.79 1.01
C ASP A 355 -17.37 -3.38 1.64
N ALA A 356 -16.22 -2.85 2.10
CA ALA A 356 -16.10 -1.52 2.66
C ALA A 356 -15.03 -0.70 1.89
N PRO A 357 -15.26 -0.37 0.60
CA PRO A 357 -14.31 0.37 -0.19
C PRO A 357 -14.04 1.76 0.38
N VAL A 358 -12.75 2.12 0.43
CA VAL A 358 -12.30 3.44 0.87
C VAL A 358 -11.51 4.15 -0.22
N SER A 359 -11.56 5.47 -0.23
CA SER A 359 -10.73 6.30 -1.09
C SER A 359 -9.25 6.03 -0.80
N TYR A 360 -8.43 6.03 -1.84
CA TYR A 360 -6.98 6.01 -1.65
C TYR A 360 -6.56 7.24 -0.83
N PRO A 361 -5.79 7.10 0.26
CA PRO A 361 -5.30 8.27 0.99
C PRO A 361 -4.16 8.94 0.22
N PHE A 362 -4.10 10.27 0.19
CA PHE A 362 -2.90 10.96 -0.28
C PHE A 362 -1.67 10.69 0.61
N LEU A 363 -0.47 10.72 0.01
CA LEU A 363 0.81 10.37 0.62
C LEU A 363 1.62 11.54 1.15
N TRP A 364 1.39 12.76 0.68
CA TRP A 364 2.05 13.93 1.28
C TRP A 364 1.73 13.99 2.77
N ASP A 365 2.74 14.31 3.56
CA ASP A 365 2.71 14.35 5.01
C ASP A 365 2.58 12.98 5.74
N ILE A 366 2.48 11.84 5.04
CA ILE A 366 2.33 10.52 5.68
C ILE A 366 3.51 10.16 6.60
N PRO A 367 4.79 10.34 6.21
CA PRO A 367 5.91 10.08 7.12
C PRO A 367 5.93 10.94 8.39
N GLN A 368 5.18 12.04 8.41
CA GLN A 368 5.11 13.00 9.51
C GLN A 368 3.94 12.73 10.47
N HIS A 369 3.02 11.83 10.12
CA HIS A 369 1.90 11.46 10.98
C HIS A 369 2.32 10.57 12.15
N ASP A 370 1.63 10.71 13.29
CA ASP A 370 1.69 9.76 14.41
C ASP A 370 0.90 8.47 14.13
N TYR A 371 -0.28 8.58 13.49
CA TYR A 371 -1.16 7.48 13.11
C TYR A 371 -1.62 7.58 11.66
N VAL A 372 -1.66 6.44 11.00
CA VAL A 372 -1.93 6.30 9.56
C VAL A 372 -3.06 5.31 9.31
N GLN A 373 -3.51 5.24 8.06
CA GLN A 373 -4.80 4.69 7.65
C GLN A 373 -5.99 5.54 8.12
N TRP A 374 -7.16 5.30 7.54
CA TRP A 374 -8.38 6.07 7.79
C TRP A 374 -8.87 5.97 9.24
N ASN A 375 -8.72 4.80 9.89
CA ASN A 375 -9.11 4.57 11.28
C ASN A 375 -7.94 4.59 12.27
N GLY A 376 -6.73 4.99 11.84
CA GLY A 376 -5.57 5.08 12.72
C GLY A 376 -5.11 3.72 13.28
N VAL A 377 -5.32 2.62 12.55
CA VAL A 377 -4.95 1.25 13.01
C VAL A 377 -3.45 1.05 13.16
N VAL A 378 -2.63 1.80 12.43
CA VAL A 378 -1.17 1.70 12.52
C VAL A 378 -0.59 2.96 13.13
N GLY A 379 0.16 2.80 14.22
CA GLY A 379 1.08 3.82 14.72
C GLY A 379 2.31 3.91 13.80
N ASN A 380 2.69 5.12 13.41
CA ASN A 380 3.75 5.37 12.44
C ASN A 380 5.17 5.38 13.04
N SER A 381 5.31 4.94 14.29
CA SER A 381 6.57 4.88 15.02
C SER A 381 7.30 3.53 14.89
N GLY A 382 8.61 3.51 15.10
CA GLY A 382 9.40 2.27 15.07
C GLY A 382 9.30 1.59 13.70
N ILE A 383 9.00 0.28 13.69
CA ILE A 383 8.80 -0.51 12.46
C ILE A 383 7.38 -0.41 11.87
N GLY A 384 6.48 0.37 12.48
CA GLY A 384 5.09 0.54 12.03
C GLY A 384 4.95 0.87 10.54
N PRO A 385 5.71 1.83 9.98
CA PRO A 385 5.66 2.15 8.54
C PRO A 385 6.03 0.94 7.66
N MET A 386 7.04 0.17 8.04
CA MET A 386 7.44 -1.03 7.30
C MET A 386 6.36 -2.11 7.39
N GLY A 387 5.74 -2.30 8.57
CA GLY A 387 4.66 -3.27 8.76
C GLY A 387 3.46 -2.96 7.88
N ARG A 388 3.06 -1.68 7.85
CA ARG A 388 2.02 -1.17 6.96
C ARG A 388 2.35 -1.45 5.50
N ASN A 389 3.52 -1.03 5.04
CA ASN A 389 3.88 -1.13 3.62
C ASN A 389 4.04 -2.59 3.19
N ALA A 390 4.66 -3.44 4.01
CA ALA A 390 4.71 -4.88 3.75
C ALA A 390 3.30 -5.48 3.66
N GLY A 391 2.38 -5.11 4.57
CA GLY A 391 0.99 -5.51 4.52
C GLY A 391 0.28 -5.07 3.22
N GLN A 392 0.57 -3.86 2.73
CA GLN A 392 0.05 -3.38 1.44
C GLN A 392 0.59 -4.18 0.26
N VAL A 393 1.90 -4.50 0.24
CA VAL A 393 2.51 -5.35 -0.80
C VAL A 393 1.90 -6.76 -0.80
N ILE A 394 1.61 -7.34 0.37
CA ILE A 394 0.85 -8.61 0.45
C ILE A 394 -0.50 -8.50 -0.27
N GLY A 395 -1.21 -7.39 -0.07
CA GLY A 395 -2.49 -7.10 -0.71
C GLY A 395 -2.41 -6.90 -2.23
N VAL A 396 -1.30 -6.34 -2.72
CA VAL A 396 -1.01 -6.14 -4.14
C VAL A 396 -0.05 -7.21 -4.70
N PHE A 397 -0.24 -8.46 -4.29
CA PHE A 397 0.37 -9.65 -4.92
C PHE A 397 1.86 -9.90 -4.65
N GLY A 398 2.37 -9.52 -3.47
CA GLY A 398 3.60 -10.13 -2.98
C GLY A 398 3.49 -11.65 -2.89
N THR A 399 4.51 -12.36 -3.39
CA THR A 399 4.63 -13.82 -3.22
C THR A 399 4.97 -14.13 -1.77
N LEU A 400 4.27 -15.08 -1.17
CA LEU A 400 4.44 -15.52 0.21
C LEU A 400 4.71 -17.04 0.22
N ASN A 401 5.98 -17.42 0.31
CA ASN A 401 6.44 -18.81 0.26
C ASN A 401 6.66 -19.32 1.70
N TRP A 402 5.58 -19.47 2.47
CA TRP A 402 5.67 -19.85 3.88
C TRP A 402 5.78 -21.37 4.04
N ARG A 403 6.85 -21.85 4.67
CA ARG A 403 7.17 -23.29 4.78
C ARG A 403 7.58 -23.68 6.20
N LEU A 404 7.20 -24.89 6.61
CA LEU A 404 7.74 -25.52 7.82
C LEU A 404 9.18 -25.96 7.55
N GLN A 405 10.09 -25.64 8.46
CA GLN A 405 11.49 -26.08 8.39
C GLN A 405 12.03 -26.38 9.78
N GLU A 406 12.76 -27.49 9.92
CA GLU A 406 13.60 -27.75 11.08
C GLU A 406 14.96 -27.04 10.91
N SER A 407 15.21 -25.97 11.67
CA SER A 407 16.56 -25.39 11.75
C SER A 407 16.77 -24.49 12.99
N LEU A 408 18.04 -24.21 13.32
CA LEU A 408 18.40 -23.14 14.26
C LEU A 408 18.18 -21.78 13.58
N SER A 409 17.29 -20.94 14.08
CA SER A 409 16.92 -19.69 13.39
C SER A 409 16.75 -18.52 14.35
N LEU A 410 17.57 -17.47 14.16
CA LEU A 410 17.48 -16.23 14.92
C LEU A 410 16.24 -15.41 14.56
N SER A 411 15.78 -15.49 13.30
CA SER A 411 14.53 -14.85 12.88
C SER A 411 13.32 -15.50 13.54
N SER A 412 13.38 -16.81 13.81
CA SER A 412 12.34 -17.54 14.54
C SER A 412 12.30 -17.14 16.03
N PHE A 413 13.45 -16.82 16.62
CA PHE A 413 13.48 -16.21 17.96
C PHE A 413 12.89 -14.79 17.95
N LEU A 414 13.26 -13.95 16.98
CA LEU A 414 12.78 -12.57 16.86
C LEU A 414 11.29 -12.48 16.51
N SER A 415 10.73 -13.47 15.80
CA SER A 415 9.29 -13.61 15.55
C SER A 415 8.52 -14.24 16.72
N GLY A 416 9.20 -14.71 17.77
CA GLY A 416 8.58 -15.34 18.93
C GLY A 416 8.24 -16.82 18.79
N GLN A 417 8.76 -17.50 17.77
CA GLN A 417 8.63 -18.95 17.54
C GLN A 417 9.65 -19.81 18.30
N GLY A 418 10.62 -19.18 18.97
CA GLY A 418 11.68 -19.86 19.73
C GLY A 418 12.97 -20.11 18.91
N LEU A 419 14.03 -20.60 19.58
CA LEU A 419 15.36 -20.80 18.98
C LEU A 419 15.60 -22.21 18.40
N TYR A 420 14.86 -23.22 18.86
CA TYR A 420 15.06 -24.64 18.54
C TYR A 420 13.70 -25.32 18.24
N GLY A 421 13.61 -26.10 17.15
CA GLY A 421 12.41 -26.88 16.78
C GLY A 421 11.99 -26.69 15.31
N GLU A 422 10.85 -27.29 14.92
CA GLU A 422 10.14 -26.93 13.68
C GLU A 422 9.64 -25.48 13.79
N HIS A 423 10.02 -24.64 12.84
CA HIS A 423 9.56 -23.25 12.75
C HIS A 423 9.10 -22.94 11.34
N ILE A 424 8.37 -21.83 11.19
CA ILE A 424 7.85 -21.41 9.90
C ILE A 424 8.78 -20.34 9.35
N ARG A 425 9.31 -20.58 8.15
CA ARG A 425 10.04 -19.57 7.40
C ARG A 425 9.07 -18.76 6.55
N PHE A 426 9.09 -17.44 6.71
CA PHE A 426 8.19 -16.51 6.02
C PHE A 426 8.86 -15.85 4.81
N ASP A 427 9.39 -16.67 3.87
CA ASP A 427 10.02 -16.14 2.67
C ASP A 427 8.99 -15.36 1.82
N SER A 428 9.41 -14.25 1.25
CA SER A 428 8.54 -13.41 0.43
C SER A 428 9.33 -12.61 -0.61
N SER A 429 8.62 -12.16 -1.65
CA SER A 429 9.17 -11.23 -2.65
C SER A 429 9.27 -9.79 -2.16
N ILE A 430 8.76 -9.47 -0.98
CA ILE A 430 8.61 -8.09 -0.49
C ILE A 430 9.99 -7.43 -0.32
N ASN A 431 10.21 -6.33 -1.04
CA ASN A 431 11.48 -5.61 -1.02
C ASN A 431 11.50 -4.55 0.09
N ILE A 432 11.81 -4.99 1.32
CA ILE A 432 11.85 -4.13 2.52
C ILE A 432 12.80 -2.93 2.35
N ARG A 433 13.96 -3.12 1.68
CA ARG A 433 14.92 -2.04 1.43
C ARG A 433 14.30 -0.94 0.57
N ASN A 434 13.62 -1.32 -0.51
CA ASN A 434 12.94 -0.36 -1.37
C ASN A 434 11.76 0.31 -0.66
N LEU A 435 10.99 -0.43 0.16
CA LEU A 435 9.93 0.16 0.99
C LEU A 435 10.47 1.22 1.95
N ARG A 436 11.63 0.98 2.60
CA ARG A 436 12.29 1.98 3.45
C ARG A 436 12.68 3.21 2.64
N ARG A 437 13.26 3.02 1.45
CA ARG A 437 13.67 4.12 0.58
C ARG A 437 12.47 4.97 0.15
N VAL A 438 11.35 4.34 -0.19
CA VAL A 438 10.10 5.04 -0.51
C VAL A 438 9.63 5.87 0.68
N GLU A 439 9.61 5.31 1.91
CA GLU A 439 9.27 6.10 3.11
C GLU A 439 10.21 7.29 3.34
N THR A 440 11.52 7.11 3.11
CA THR A 440 12.48 8.20 3.21
C THR A 440 12.22 9.27 2.15
N HIS A 441 11.94 8.87 0.93
CA HIS A 441 11.68 9.77 -0.19
C HIS A 441 10.38 10.59 0.02
N LEU A 442 9.33 9.95 0.56
CA LEU A 442 8.07 10.63 0.91
C LEU A 442 8.23 11.74 1.95
N ARG A 443 9.37 11.83 2.67
CA ARG A 443 9.59 12.90 3.65
C ARG A 443 9.73 14.28 3.00
N SER A 444 10.29 14.35 1.79
CA SER A 444 10.43 15.60 1.04
C SER A 444 9.18 15.96 0.24
N LEU A 445 8.24 15.02 0.06
CA LEU A 445 7.02 15.28 -0.69
C LEU A 445 6.16 16.33 0.04
N GLU A 446 5.90 17.44 -0.63
CA GLU A 446 4.98 18.47 -0.19
C GLU A 446 3.58 18.27 -0.79
N SER A 447 2.58 18.76 -0.08
CA SER A 447 1.21 18.88 -0.62
C SER A 447 1.20 19.81 -1.83
N PRO A 448 0.38 19.52 -2.86
CA PRO A 448 0.25 20.40 -4.02
C PRO A 448 -0.40 21.73 -3.65
N LYS A 449 0.10 22.82 -4.23
CA LYS A 449 -0.58 24.13 -4.16
C LYS A 449 -1.56 24.25 -5.33
N TRP A 450 -2.60 25.06 -5.15
CA TRP A 450 -3.50 25.41 -6.24
C TRP A 450 -2.73 26.16 -7.34
N PRO A 451 -2.63 25.62 -8.57
CA PRO A 451 -1.84 26.24 -9.64
C PRO A 451 -2.65 27.35 -10.32
N GLU A 452 -2.54 28.59 -9.84
CA GLU A 452 -3.25 29.77 -10.40
C GLU A 452 -2.82 30.10 -11.85
N ASP A 453 -1.73 29.52 -12.35
CA ASP A 453 -1.32 29.62 -13.75
C ASP A 453 -2.11 28.68 -14.69
N ILE A 454 -2.81 27.69 -14.14
CA ILE A 454 -3.63 26.71 -14.88
C ILE A 454 -5.12 26.83 -14.49
N LEU A 455 -5.40 26.94 -13.19
CA LEU A 455 -6.73 27.06 -12.61
C LEU A 455 -7.04 28.54 -12.32
N PRO A 456 -8.33 28.92 -12.16
CA PRO A 456 -8.69 30.29 -11.81
C PRO A 456 -7.98 30.77 -10.54
N GLU A 457 -7.54 32.03 -10.53
CA GLU A 457 -6.93 32.68 -9.36
C GLU A 457 -7.83 32.58 -8.12
N ILE A 458 -7.23 32.42 -6.94
CA ILE A 458 -7.97 32.38 -5.68
C ILE A 458 -8.55 33.78 -5.39
N ASP A 459 -9.85 33.87 -5.13
CA ASP A 459 -10.45 35.12 -4.66
C ASP A 459 -10.11 35.36 -3.18
N TRP A 460 -9.01 36.09 -2.95
CA TRP A 460 -8.55 36.46 -1.61
C TRP A 460 -9.54 37.30 -0.80
N LYS A 461 -10.53 37.96 -1.43
CA LYS A 461 -11.61 38.66 -0.71
C LYS A 461 -12.59 37.68 -0.07
N LEU A 462 -12.74 36.47 -0.64
CA LEU A 462 -13.52 35.38 -0.09
C LEU A 462 -12.69 34.49 0.84
N ALA A 463 -11.45 34.16 0.45
CA ALA A 463 -10.58 33.28 1.23
C ALA A 463 -10.20 33.88 2.61
N GLY A 464 -10.04 35.20 2.72
CA GLY A 464 -9.75 35.86 4.00
C GLY A 464 -10.82 35.62 5.08
N PRO A 465 -12.11 35.93 4.82
CA PRO A 465 -13.22 35.50 5.67
C PRO A 465 -13.32 33.98 5.82
N GLY A 466 -13.09 33.22 4.75
CA GLY A 466 -13.08 31.76 4.74
C GLY A 466 -12.11 31.15 5.75
N LYS A 467 -10.94 31.76 5.92
CA LYS A 467 -9.98 31.38 6.96
C LYS A 467 -10.61 31.43 8.35
N LYS A 468 -11.34 32.50 8.67
CA LYS A 468 -11.99 32.64 9.99
C LYS A 468 -13.04 31.57 10.21
N ILE A 469 -13.77 31.20 9.16
CA ILE A 469 -14.71 30.07 9.20
C ILE A 469 -13.95 28.77 9.46
N PHE A 470 -12.84 28.52 8.75
CA PHE A 470 -12.02 27.33 8.98
C PHE A 470 -11.50 27.26 10.42
N ASP A 471 -10.98 28.37 10.96
CA ASP A 471 -10.48 28.45 12.33
C ASP A 471 -11.56 28.01 13.36
N HIS A 472 -12.84 28.29 13.07
CA HIS A 472 -13.95 27.98 13.97
C HIS A 472 -14.60 26.60 13.73
N TYR A 473 -14.73 26.17 12.48
CA TYR A 473 -15.47 24.97 12.10
C TYR A 473 -14.58 23.74 11.86
N CYS A 474 -13.30 23.92 11.56
CA CYS A 474 -12.45 22.85 11.01
C CYS A 474 -11.20 22.59 11.87
N GLU A 475 -10.54 23.63 12.36
CA GLU A 475 -9.20 23.54 12.96
C GLU A 475 -9.13 22.62 14.19
N ALA A 476 -10.24 22.45 14.94
CA ALA A 476 -10.29 21.56 16.10
C ALA A 476 -9.91 20.10 15.77
N CYS A 477 -10.20 19.65 14.54
CA CYS A 477 -9.89 18.31 14.05
C CYS A 477 -8.83 18.32 12.91
N HIS A 478 -8.78 19.41 12.15
CA HIS A 478 -7.94 19.56 10.95
C HIS A 478 -6.83 20.58 11.20
N GLU A 479 -5.78 20.15 11.89
CA GLU A 479 -4.66 21.01 12.26
C GLU A 479 -3.96 21.63 11.03
N ARG A 480 -3.65 22.93 11.13
CA ARG A 480 -2.82 23.62 10.14
C ARG A 480 -1.36 23.31 10.38
N ILE A 481 -0.67 22.86 9.34
CA ILE A 481 0.76 22.57 9.37
C ILE A 481 1.47 23.38 8.28
N ASN A 482 2.71 23.78 8.55
CA ASN A 482 3.57 24.31 7.51
C ASN A 482 4.12 23.14 6.67
N ARG A 483 3.66 23.01 5.43
CA ARG A 483 4.05 21.90 4.52
C ARG A 483 5.55 21.82 4.27
N SER A 484 6.24 22.96 4.26
CA SER A 484 7.68 23.04 3.98
C SER A 484 8.54 22.99 5.24
N ASP A 485 7.96 22.88 6.44
CA ASP A 485 8.75 22.67 7.65
C ASP A 485 9.27 21.22 7.68
N PRO A 486 10.61 21.00 7.65
CA PRO A 486 11.18 19.65 7.70
C PRO A 486 10.91 18.95 9.04
N LYS A 487 10.58 19.70 10.10
CA LYS A 487 10.24 19.18 11.43
C LYS A 487 8.74 19.06 11.66
N ARG A 488 7.91 19.31 10.65
CA ARG A 488 6.45 19.18 10.79
C ARG A 488 6.07 17.80 11.30
N ARG A 489 5.07 17.76 12.16
CA ARG A 489 4.45 16.54 12.68
C ARG A 489 2.95 16.72 12.59
N VAL A 490 2.27 15.63 12.26
CA VAL A 490 0.81 15.61 12.16
C VAL A 490 0.28 14.75 13.29
N VAL A 491 -0.48 15.37 14.19
CA VAL A 491 -1.20 14.66 15.24
C VAL A 491 -2.60 14.34 14.72
N ALA A 492 -2.87 13.06 14.50
CA ALA A 492 -4.17 12.58 14.06
C ALA A 492 -5.25 12.89 15.12
N PHE A 493 -6.33 13.56 14.72
CA PHE A 493 -7.53 13.68 15.55
C PHE A 493 -8.47 12.50 15.27
N MET A 494 -8.60 11.58 16.21
CA MET A 494 -9.43 10.38 16.07
C MET A 494 -10.85 10.66 16.58
N SER A 495 -11.79 10.88 15.66
CA SER A 495 -13.22 11.07 15.98
C SER A 495 -13.92 9.73 16.10
N SER A 496 -14.71 9.52 17.16
CA SER A 496 -15.55 8.33 17.26
C SER A 496 -16.57 8.26 16.12
N LEU A 497 -17.03 7.06 15.77
CA LEU A 497 -18.06 6.89 14.73
C LEU A 497 -19.38 7.57 15.09
N ASP A 498 -19.70 7.67 16.38
CA ASP A 498 -20.96 8.25 16.85
C ASP A 498 -20.91 9.78 16.81
N ASP A 499 -19.72 10.38 17.02
CA ASP A 499 -19.54 11.83 16.91
C ASP A 499 -19.51 12.28 15.44
N VAL A 500 -18.72 11.61 14.59
CA VAL A 500 -18.54 12.02 13.20
C VAL A 500 -19.73 11.65 12.31
N GLY A 501 -20.41 10.53 12.61
CA GLY A 501 -21.63 10.09 11.91
C GLY A 501 -21.46 9.65 10.45
N THR A 502 -20.22 9.51 9.97
CA THR A 502 -19.93 8.99 8.62
C THR A 502 -20.14 7.47 8.55
N ASP A 503 -20.13 6.90 7.34
CA ASP A 503 -20.30 5.46 7.13
C ASP A 503 -19.39 4.62 8.05
N ARG A 504 -19.98 3.64 8.74
CA ARG A 504 -19.32 2.88 9.82
C ARG A 504 -18.65 1.60 9.33
N LYS A 505 -18.92 1.18 8.09
CA LYS A 505 -18.66 -0.19 7.64
C LYS A 505 -17.18 -0.55 7.65
N MET A 506 -16.30 0.34 7.18
CA MET A 506 -14.85 0.04 7.15
C MET A 506 -14.27 -0.11 8.56
N ALA A 507 -14.57 0.84 9.46
CA ALA A 507 -14.13 0.78 10.85
C ALA A 507 -14.69 -0.46 11.56
N MET A 508 -15.97 -0.79 11.34
CA MET A 508 -16.60 -2.00 11.89
C MET A 508 -15.93 -3.28 11.38
N ASN A 509 -15.69 -3.40 10.07
CA ASN A 509 -15.00 -4.56 9.49
C ASN A 509 -13.60 -4.74 10.11
N SER A 510 -12.89 -3.65 10.42
CA SER A 510 -11.57 -3.72 11.07
C SER A 510 -11.60 -4.32 12.48
N VAL A 511 -12.73 -4.24 13.18
CA VAL A 511 -12.90 -4.73 14.56
C VAL A 511 -13.58 -6.09 14.60
N THR A 512 -14.58 -6.33 13.75
CA THR A 512 -15.40 -7.55 13.82
C THR A 512 -14.87 -8.69 12.97
N ALA A 513 -14.01 -8.42 11.99
CA ALA A 513 -13.50 -9.46 11.11
C ALA A 513 -12.47 -10.35 11.83
N ALA A 514 -12.68 -11.66 11.75
CA ALA A 514 -11.84 -12.68 12.36
C ALA A 514 -11.49 -13.76 11.33
N GLY A 515 -10.38 -14.47 11.59
CA GLY A 515 -9.89 -15.52 10.70
C GLY A 515 -9.28 -16.67 11.48
N TYR A 516 -8.98 -17.76 10.77
CA TYR A 516 -8.21 -18.86 11.33
C TYR A 516 -6.75 -18.44 11.54
N SER A 517 -6.22 -18.63 12.74
CA SER A 517 -4.81 -18.32 13.03
C SER A 517 -3.86 -19.31 12.35
N GLY A 518 -4.35 -20.53 12.10
CA GLY A 518 -3.65 -21.55 11.32
C GLY A 518 -2.20 -21.76 11.76
N ILE A 519 -1.25 -21.47 10.87
CA ILE A 519 0.17 -21.71 11.13
C ILE A 519 0.76 -20.84 12.26
N VAL A 520 0.18 -19.66 12.56
CA VAL A 520 0.65 -18.78 13.66
C VAL A 520 -0.13 -18.99 14.97
N ARG A 521 -0.93 -20.06 15.06
CA ARG A 521 -1.65 -20.39 16.29
C ARG A 521 -0.66 -20.67 17.43
N GLY A 522 -0.96 -20.13 18.61
CA GLY A 522 -0.13 -20.28 19.81
C GLY A 522 0.96 -19.23 19.94
N GLU A 523 1.14 -18.36 18.94
CA GLU A 523 2.05 -17.23 19.03
C GLU A 523 1.39 -16.03 19.72
N TYR A 524 2.24 -15.14 20.25
CA TYR A 524 1.81 -13.87 20.85
C TYR A 524 1.99 -12.72 19.87
N VAL A 525 1.08 -11.74 19.92
CA VAL A 525 1.15 -10.51 19.14
C VAL A 525 0.69 -9.31 19.98
N GLY A 526 1.49 -8.25 20.00
CA GLY A 526 1.08 -6.97 20.58
C GLY A 526 0.07 -6.28 19.68
N ILE A 527 -1.09 -5.91 20.22
CA ILE A 527 -2.14 -5.19 19.48
C ILE A 527 -2.55 -3.96 20.29
N GLY A 528 -2.43 -2.78 19.67
CA GLY A 528 -2.76 -1.53 20.34
C GLY A 528 -1.89 -1.30 21.57
N SER A 529 -2.49 -0.71 22.61
CA SER A 529 -1.81 -0.32 23.85
C SER A 529 -2.12 -1.23 25.05
N THR A 530 -2.85 -2.34 24.85
CA THR A 530 -3.41 -3.18 25.92
C THR A 530 -2.57 -4.41 26.28
N GLY A 531 -1.46 -4.65 25.59
CA GLY A 531 -0.56 -5.78 25.82
C GLY A 531 -0.61 -6.84 24.70
N ASP A 532 -0.01 -8.00 24.98
CA ASP A 532 0.11 -9.10 24.02
C ASP A 532 -1.11 -10.03 24.04
N MET A 533 -1.63 -10.35 22.86
CA MET A 533 -2.70 -11.32 22.64
C MET A 533 -2.11 -12.68 22.25
N LEU A 534 -2.54 -13.75 22.92
CA LEU A 534 -2.28 -15.13 22.48
C LEU A 534 -3.21 -15.50 21.33
N LEU A 535 -2.66 -15.92 20.20
CA LEU A 535 -3.44 -16.32 19.03
C LEU A 535 -4.04 -17.72 19.22
N GLU A 536 -5.34 -17.77 19.47
CA GLU A 536 -6.09 -19.02 19.61
C GLU A 536 -6.40 -19.68 18.24
N ARG A 537 -7.41 -20.56 18.16
CA ARG A 537 -7.84 -21.18 16.90
C ARG A 537 -8.27 -20.15 15.85
N GLN A 538 -8.97 -19.11 16.30
CA GLN A 538 -9.34 -17.95 15.50
C GLN A 538 -8.95 -16.69 16.26
N ALA A 539 -8.62 -15.63 15.53
CA ALA A 539 -8.24 -14.35 16.10
C ALA A 539 -8.74 -13.19 15.22
N PRO A 540 -8.81 -11.96 15.74
CA PRO A 540 -9.10 -10.77 14.94
C PRO A 540 -8.12 -10.64 13.77
N LEU A 541 -8.61 -10.27 12.59
CA LEU A 541 -7.75 -10.17 11.40
C LEU A 541 -6.66 -9.11 11.53
N ALA A 542 -6.90 -8.03 12.28
CA ALA A 542 -5.88 -7.05 12.60
C ALA A 542 -4.68 -7.67 13.34
N ALA A 543 -4.94 -8.60 14.26
CA ALA A 543 -3.91 -9.37 14.98
C ALA A 543 -3.11 -10.27 14.02
N LEU A 544 -3.83 -11.03 13.20
CA LEU A 544 -3.25 -11.97 12.23
C LEU A 544 -2.40 -11.25 11.19
N LEU A 545 -2.88 -10.11 10.68
CA LEU A 545 -2.11 -9.26 9.76
C LEU A 545 -0.84 -8.73 10.43
N THR A 546 -0.97 -8.14 11.62
CA THR A 546 0.18 -7.58 12.37
C THR A 546 1.25 -8.65 12.58
N LYS A 547 0.83 -9.88 12.91
CA LYS A 547 1.74 -11.00 13.10
C LYS A 547 2.40 -11.43 11.80
N ALA A 548 1.62 -11.64 10.74
CA ALA A 548 2.14 -11.99 9.43
C ALA A 548 3.16 -10.97 8.91
N THR A 549 2.84 -9.67 8.98
CA THR A 549 3.76 -8.61 8.52
C THR A 549 5.03 -8.56 9.36
N THR A 550 4.93 -8.71 10.68
CA THR A 550 6.10 -8.72 11.57
C THR A 550 7.04 -9.87 11.19
N ASN A 551 6.49 -11.06 10.96
CA ASN A 551 7.25 -12.25 10.59
C ASN A 551 7.96 -12.10 9.22
N VAL A 552 7.31 -11.46 8.24
CA VAL A 552 7.94 -11.13 6.94
C VAL A 552 9.07 -10.11 7.10
N ILE A 553 8.89 -9.06 7.91
CA ILE A 553 9.90 -8.02 8.13
C ILE A 553 11.14 -8.54 8.85
N VAL A 554 11.03 -9.60 9.66
CA VAL A 554 12.21 -10.17 10.35
C VAL A 554 12.88 -11.29 9.54
N THR A 555 12.23 -11.85 8.52
CA THR A 555 12.76 -12.98 7.73
C THR A 555 13.67 -12.52 6.58
N PRO A 556 14.98 -12.82 6.57
CA PRO A 556 15.93 -12.36 5.56
C PRO A 556 15.56 -12.71 4.11
N ASP A 557 16.00 -11.88 3.17
CA ASP A 557 15.74 -12.00 1.73
C ASP A 557 16.28 -13.34 1.14
N PRO A 558 15.42 -14.16 0.49
CA PRO A 558 15.81 -15.46 -0.03
C PRO A 558 16.76 -15.39 -1.25
N ASP A 559 16.76 -14.31 -2.02
CA ASP A 559 17.48 -14.20 -3.31
C ASP A 559 18.97 -13.80 -3.13
N LYS A 560 19.39 -13.45 -1.92
CA LYS A 560 20.75 -12.97 -1.63
C LYS A 560 21.63 -14.03 -0.99
N TYR A 561 22.96 -13.95 -1.13
CA TYR A 561 23.88 -14.89 -0.45
C TYR A 561 23.69 -14.87 1.09
N VAL A 562 23.89 -16.02 1.75
CA VAL A 562 23.52 -16.23 3.17
C VAL A 562 24.10 -15.17 4.12
N ILE A 563 25.40 -14.85 4.00
CA ILE A 563 26.01 -13.83 4.88
C ILE A 563 25.47 -12.42 4.55
N GLN A 564 25.30 -12.13 3.26
CA GLN A 564 24.80 -10.84 2.77
C GLN A 564 23.35 -10.59 3.23
N ARG A 565 22.45 -11.57 3.09
CA ARG A 565 21.04 -11.40 3.50
C ARG A 565 20.89 -11.10 4.99
N TRP A 566 21.71 -11.72 5.85
CA TRP A 566 21.66 -11.48 7.30
C TRP A 566 22.26 -10.11 7.67
N ALA A 567 23.39 -9.74 7.06
CA ALA A 567 24.00 -8.43 7.28
C ALA A 567 23.10 -7.29 6.81
N GLU A 568 22.54 -7.40 5.59
CA GLU A 568 21.61 -6.42 5.05
C GLU A 568 20.32 -6.35 5.87
N ARG A 569 19.73 -7.49 6.27
CA ARG A 569 18.50 -7.48 7.09
C ARG A 569 18.73 -6.86 8.46
N ALA A 570 19.84 -7.19 9.13
CA ALA A 570 20.18 -6.57 10.41
C ALA A 570 20.39 -5.06 10.26
N PHE A 571 21.08 -4.64 9.20
CA PHE A 571 21.25 -3.22 8.87
C PHE A 571 19.90 -2.52 8.61
N ASP A 572 19.04 -3.09 7.76
CA ASP A 572 17.73 -2.51 7.42
C ASP A 572 16.84 -2.36 8.65
N VAL A 573 16.80 -3.35 9.54
CA VAL A 573 16.06 -3.28 10.80
C VAL A 573 16.62 -2.17 11.69
N VAL A 574 17.93 -2.17 11.96
CA VAL A 574 18.59 -1.17 12.83
C VAL A 574 18.36 0.24 12.30
N VAL A 575 18.59 0.44 11.00
CA VAL A 575 18.47 1.75 10.35
C VAL A 575 17.03 2.22 10.31
N THR A 576 16.05 1.34 10.09
CA THR A 576 14.63 1.70 10.15
C THR A 576 14.24 2.24 11.54
N PHE A 577 14.75 1.62 12.61
CA PHE A 577 14.51 2.09 13.98
C PHE A 577 15.18 3.44 14.27
N THR A 578 16.38 3.70 13.75
CA THR A 578 17.11 4.96 13.99
C THR A 578 16.61 6.11 13.12
N ASP A 579 16.27 5.84 11.87
CA ASP A 579 15.89 6.87 10.88
C ASP A 579 14.45 7.36 11.10
N ASN A 580 13.60 6.59 11.77
CA ASN A 580 12.22 7.00 12.03
C ASN A 580 12.16 8.07 13.14
N GLU A 581 11.86 9.31 12.71
CA GLU A 581 11.76 10.46 13.60
C GLU A 581 10.43 10.51 14.36
N VAL A 582 9.40 9.79 13.92
CA VAL A 582 8.13 9.66 14.63
C VAL A 582 8.29 8.68 15.78
N LYS A 583 7.95 9.13 16.98
CA LYS A 583 7.98 8.31 18.20
C LYS A 583 6.57 7.90 18.60
N SER A 584 6.49 6.82 19.38
CA SER A 584 5.22 6.36 19.92
C SER A 584 4.56 7.49 20.71
N SER A 585 3.26 7.68 20.50
CA SER A 585 2.47 8.75 21.10
C SER A 585 1.07 8.22 21.43
N MET A 586 0.26 9.02 22.13
CA MET A 586 -1.13 8.66 22.43
C MET A 586 -2.04 9.20 21.33
N LYS A 587 -3.04 8.41 20.90
CA LYS A 587 -4.11 8.90 20.03
C LYS A 587 -4.83 10.07 20.71
N LYS A 588 -5.05 11.16 19.97
CA LYS A 588 -5.84 12.34 20.38
C LYS A 588 -7.24 12.24 19.78
N GLY A 589 -8.27 12.70 20.48
CA GLY A 589 -9.62 12.84 19.92
C GLY A 589 -10.71 12.33 20.85
N THR A 590 -11.88 12.01 20.27
CA THR A 590 -13.08 11.54 20.99
C THR A 590 -13.32 10.02 20.86
N TYR A 591 -12.38 9.29 20.25
CA TYR A 591 -12.42 7.84 20.11
C TYR A 591 -12.56 7.10 21.45
N THR A 592 -13.04 5.85 21.40
CA THR A 592 -13.11 4.95 22.56
C THR A 592 -11.74 4.28 22.77
N PRO A 593 -11.06 4.47 23.92
CA PRO A 593 -9.78 3.82 24.16
C PRO A 593 -9.88 2.29 24.21
N ALA A 594 -8.81 1.61 23.77
CA ALA A 594 -8.70 0.16 23.90
C ALA A 594 -8.61 -0.25 25.38
N THR A 595 -9.23 -1.38 25.72
CA THR A 595 -9.19 -1.99 27.06
C THR A 595 -8.90 -3.49 26.94
N GLU A 596 -8.53 -4.17 28.02
CA GLU A 596 -8.34 -5.64 27.97
C GLU A 596 -9.61 -6.38 27.50
N ALA A 597 -10.80 -5.86 27.83
CA ALA A 597 -12.08 -6.43 27.40
C ALA A 597 -12.41 -6.12 25.92
N ALA A 598 -11.86 -5.04 25.37
CA ALA A 598 -12.02 -4.63 23.98
C ALA A 598 -10.70 -4.06 23.42
N PRO A 599 -9.72 -4.93 23.07
CA PRO A 599 -8.33 -4.53 22.77
C PRO A 599 -8.14 -3.65 21.53
N ILE A 600 -9.17 -3.54 20.69
CA ILE A 600 -9.15 -2.80 19.42
C ILE A 600 -10.35 -1.85 19.29
N ALA A 601 -10.97 -1.45 20.41
CA ALA A 601 -12.11 -0.52 20.42
C ALA A 601 -11.75 0.85 19.82
N ASP A 602 -10.48 1.24 19.88
CA ASP A 602 -9.92 2.48 19.36
C ASP A 602 -9.87 2.55 17.83
N LEU A 603 -10.19 1.46 17.14
CA LEU A 603 -10.36 1.40 15.68
C LEU A 603 -11.76 1.81 15.23
N MET A 604 -12.72 1.94 16.14
CA MET A 604 -14.06 2.48 15.88
C MET A 604 -14.03 4.01 15.80
N ALA A 605 -13.15 4.52 14.94
CA ALA A 605 -12.90 5.94 14.78
C ALA A 605 -12.41 6.25 13.36
N TYR A 606 -12.51 7.51 12.96
CA TYR A 606 -11.87 8.03 11.75
C TYR A 606 -10.97 9.22 12.06
N LYS A 607 -9.88 9.32 11.30
CA LYS A 607 -8.85 10.33 11.46
C LYS A 607 -9.22 11.63 10.74
N GLY A 608 -9.27 12.72 11.49
CA GLY A 608 -9.01 14.09 11.03
C GLY A 608 -7.51 14.34 10.90
N ARG A 609 -7.09 14.91 9.77
CA ARG A 609 -5.69 15.27 9.45
C ARG A 609 -5.63 16.65 8.82
N SER A 610 -4.43 17.19 8.62
CA SER A 610 -4.27 18.45 7.89
C SER A 610 -4.93 18.39 6.51
N LEU A 611 -5.49 19.53 6.07
CA LEU A 611 -6.16 19.67 4.78
C LEU A 611 -5.26 20.29 3.71
N ASN A 612 -3.94 20.30 3.90
CA ASN A 612 -3.06 20.82 2.86
C ASN A 612 -3.20 20.00 1.56
N GLY A 613 -3.37 20.67 0.42
CA GLY A 613 -3.58 20.03 -0.87
C GLY A 613 -4.96 19.36 -1.03
N ILE A 614 -5.92 19.60 -0.14
CA ILE A 614 -7.25 18.92 -0.16
C ILE A 614 -8.02 19.13 -1.46
N TRP A 615 -7.76 20.22 -2.18
CA TRP A 615 -8.40 20.49 -3.47
C TRP A 615 -8.15 19.37 -4.50
N ALA A 616 -7.05 18.65 -4.37
CA ALA A 616 -6.59 17.61 -5.31
C ALA A 616 -7.00 16.18 -4.91
N THR A 617 -7.92 16.00 -3.96
CA THR A 617 -8.17 14.70 -3.33
C THR A 617 -9.61 14.21 -3.46
N ALA A 618 -10.36 14.75 -4.42
CA ALA A 618 -11.72 14.27 -4.70
C ALA A 618 -11.69 12.79 -5.15
N PRO A 619 -12.77 12.03 -4.92
CA PRO A 619 -13.93 12.35 -4.08
C PRO A 619 -13.62 12.34 -2.58
N TYR A 620 -14.45 13.02 -1.79
CA TYR A 620 -14.23 13.32 -0.37
C TYR A 620 -14.90 12.32 0.58
N LEU A 621 -14.48 12.40 1.86
CA LEU A 621 -14.68 11.41 2.92
C LEU A 621 -13.90 10.10 2.69
N HIS A 622 -13.83 9.27 3.73
CA HIS A 622 -13.05 8.03 3.70
C HIS A 622 -13.53 7.05 2.63
N ASN A 623 -14.80 7.10 2.23
CA ASN A 623 -15.42 6.20 1.25
C ASN A 623 -15.74 6.88 -0.09
N GLY A 624 -15.27 8.11 -0.33
CA GLY A 624 -15.48 8.83 -1.59
C GLY A 624 -16.95 9.16 -1.89
N SER A 625 -17.78 9.28 -0.87
CA SER A 625 -19.24 9.43 -0.98
C SER A 625 -19.71 10.85 -1.28
N ILE A 626 -18.79 11.80 -1.42
CA ILE A 626 -19.06 13.21 -1.72
C ILE A 626 -18.19 13.64 -2.90
N PRO A 627 -18.76 14.10 -4.03
CA PRO A 627 -17.98 14.34 -5.24
C PRO A 627 -17.12 15.61 -5.20
N THR A 628 -17.56 16.67 -4.50
CA THR A 628 -16.86 17.98 -4.47
C THR A 628 -16.76 18.54 -3.05
N LEU A 629 -15.79 19.44 -2.79
CA LEU A 629 -15.71 20.13 -1.49
C LEU A 629 -16.94 20.98 -1.23
N TYR A 630 -17.52 21.61 -2.24
CA TYR A 630 -18.76 22.37 -2.06
C TYR A 630 -19.89 21.47 -1.56
N ASP A 631 -20.04 20.26 -2.13
CA ASP A 631 -21.06 19.31 -1.72
C ASP A 631 -20.81 18.76 -0.29
N LEU A 632 -19.55 18.69 0.16
CA LEU A 632 -19.20 18.34 1.55
C LEU A 632 -19.80 19.32 2.56
N LEU A 633 -19.93 20.60 2.18
CA LEU A 633 -20.49 21.66 3.02
C LEU A 633 -22.02 21.70 3.03
N LEU A 634 -22.69 20.85 2.23
CA LEU A 634 -24.13 20.70 2.22
C LEU A 634 -24.58 19.63 3.23
N PRO A 635 -25.79 19.75 3.81
CA PRO A 635 -26.39 18.68 4.60
C PRO A 635 -26.79 17.47 3.74
N LYS A 636 -26.86 16.30 4.35
CA LYS A 636 -27.62 15.17 3.80
C LYS A 636 -29.11 15.40 4.06
N LYS A 637 -29.96 15.26 3.03
CA LYS A 637 -31.42 15.40 3.18
C LYS A 637 -31.95 14.37 4.18
N ARG A 638 -32.76 14.81 5.16
CA ARG A 638 -33.43 13.97 6.16
C ARG A 638 -34.93 14.23 6.13
N GLU A 639 -35.71 13.33 6.74
CA GLU A 639 -37.15 13.54 6.91
C GLU A 639 -37.41 14.83 7.71
N GLY A 640 -38.34 15.66 7.22
CA GLY A 640 -38.66 16.97 7.80
C GLY A 640 -37.83 18.15 7.26
N ASP A 641 -36.81 17.88 6.45
CA ASP A 641 -36.07 18.93 5.74
C ASP A 641 -36.90 19.55 4.60
N PRO A 642 -36.74 20.86 4.30
CA PRO A 642 -37.41 21.50 3.16
C PRO A 642 -37.13 20.82 1.82
N ASP A 643 -38.13 20.72 0.96
CA ASP A 643 -37.95 20.10 -0.36
C ASP A 643 -37.08 20.93 -1.32
N ASP A 644 -37.07 22.25 -1.15
CA ASP A 644 -36.32 23.23 -1.93
C ASP A 644 -34.93 23.55 -1.35
N GLY A 645 -34.50 22.83 -0.31
CA GLY A 645 -33.16 23.00 0.25
C GLY A 645 -32.04 22.47 -0.65
N HIS A 646 -30.81 22.86 -0.34
CA HIS A 646 -29.60 22.37 -1.02
C HIS A 646 -28.99 21.21 -0.23
N TYR A 647 -28.96 20.03 -0.83
CA TYR A 647 -28.50 18.80 -0.17
C TYR A 647 -27.41 18.09 -0.97
N ARG A 648 -26.65 17.23 -0.29
CA ARG A 648 -25.79 16.23 -0.92
C ARG A 648 -26.62 15.33 -1.84
N ALA A 649 -26.07 14.96 -3.00
CA ALA A 649 -26.72 14.05 -3.92
C ALA A 649 -26.85 12.64 -3.32
N ASP A 650 -27.97 11.96 -3.60
CA ASP A 650 -28.16 10.55 -3.23
C ASP A 650 -27.44 9.61 -4.20
N GLU A 651 -27.33 10.04 -5.46
CA GLU A 651 -26.66 9.33 -6.54
C GLU A 651 -25.84 10.30 -7.40
N PHE A 652 -24.67 9.85 -7.85
CA PHE A 652 -23.81 10.59 -8.78
C PHE A 652 -22.91 9.62 -9.54
N TYR A 653 -22.15 10.11 -10.52
CA TYR A 653 -21.23 9.28 -11.30
C TYR A 653 -19.78 9.59 -10.95
N VAL A 654 -18.94 8.56 -10.91
CA VAL A 654 -17.49 8.69 -10.67
C VAL A 654 -16.74 8.11 -11.85
N GLY A 655 -15.60 8.70 -12.19
CA GLY A 655 -14.69 8.19 -13.21
C GLY A 655 -14.07 9.28 -14.06
N SER A 656 -14.81 10.37 -14.31
CA SER A 656 -14.32 11.57 -14.99
C SER A 656 -13.11 12.17 -14.26
N ARG A 657 -12.12 12.65 -15.03
CA ARG A 657 -10.98 13.45 -14.56
C ARG A 657 -11.19 14.95 -14.80
N GLU A 658 -12.22 15.35 -15.55
CA GLU A 658 -12.54 16.77 -15.73
C GLU A 658 -12.88 17.45 -14.40
N PHE A 659 -12.22 18.58 -14.13
CA PHE A 659 -12.26 19.27 -12.85
C PHE A 659 -13.24 20.43 -12.83
N LEU A 660 -14.07 20.46 -11.79
CA LEU A 660 -14.98 21.56 -11.50
C LEU A 660 -14.31 22.53 -10.52
N THR A 661 -13.80 23.66 -11.01
CA THR A 661 -13.08 24.64 -10.16
C THR A 661 -14.00 25.46 -9.25
N ASP A 662 -15.28 25.57 -9.60
CA ASP A 662 -16.32 26.28 -8.84
C ASP A 662 -16.84 25.46 -7.65
N LYS A 663 -16.71 24.13 -7.71
CA LYS A 663 -17.09 23.21 -6.63
C LYS A 663 -15.91 22.50 -5.96
N VAL A 664 -14.76 22.47 -6.63
CA VAL A 664 -13.51 21.78 -6.27
C VAL A 664 -13.75 20.28 -6.14
N GLY A 665 -13.65 19.58 -7.28
CA GLY A 665 -13.78 18.13 -7.40
C GLY A 665 -13.96 17.70 -8.85
N PHE A 666 -14.19 16.42 -9.08
CA PHE A 666 -14.40 15.90 -10.44
C PHE A 666 -15.84 16.12 -10.91
N ASN A 667 -16.01 16.23 -12.22
CA ASN A 667 -17.33 16.19 -12.84
C ASN A 667 -18.01 14.85 -12.51
N TYR A 668 -19.19 14.94 -11.89
CA TYR A 668 -19.94 13.80 -11.38
C TYR A 668 -21.28 13.58 -12.09
N THR A 669 -21.52 14.29 -13.20
CA THR A 669 -22.76 14.19 -13.98
C THR A 669 -22.62 13.34 -15.24
N ASP A 670 -21.41 12.89 -15.59
CA ASP A 670 -21.18 12.03 -16.76
C ASP A 670 -21.67 10.60 -16.50
N THR A 671 -22.75 10.22 -17.20
CA THR A 671 -23.40 8.91 -17.06
C THR A 671 -22.58 7.74 -17.59
N ASN A 672 -21.46 7.97 -18.28
CA ASN A 672 -20.52 6.91 -18.67
C ASN A 672 -19.72 6.38 -17.46
N GLY A 673 -19.74 7.09 -16.34
CA GLY A 673 -19.05 6.69 -15.12
C GLY A 673 -19.73 5.59 -14.31
N PHE A 674 -19.07 5.20 -13.22
CA PHE A 674 -19.63 4.32 -12.21
C PHE A 674 -20.73 5.06 -11.43
N ARG A 675 -21.96 4.54 -11.47
CA ARG A 675 -23.07 5.07 -10.67
C ARG A 675 -22.84 4.79 -9.18
N TYR A 676 -22.55 5.83 -8.43
CA TYR A 676 -22.38 5.80 -6.99
C TYR A 676 -23.75 5.98 -6.30
N ASP A 677 -24.17 4.98 -5.53
CA ASP A 677 -25.43 4.99 -4.76
C ASP A 677 -25.12 5.06 -3.26
N THR A 678 -25.52 6.18 -2.63
CA THR A 678 -25.24 6.48 -1.21
C THR A 678 -26.20 5.79 -0.24
N SER A 679 -27.23 5.08 -0.72
CA SER A 679 -28.12 4.26 0.11
C SER A 679 -27.53 2.91 0.49
N ILE A 680 -26.44 2.49 -0.19
CA ILE A 680 -25.78 1.21 0.05
C ILE A 680 -24.88 1.32 1.29
N TYR A 681 -24.98 0.36 2.21
CA TYR A 681 -24.10 0.31 3.37
C TYR A 681 -22.62 0.13 2.96
N GLY A 682 -21.75 1.04 3.43
CA GLY A 682 -20.38 1.23 2.94
C GLY A 682 -20.24 2.49 2.06
N ASN A 683 -21.34 2.97 1.47
CA ASN A 683 -21.38 4.13 0.60
C ASN A 683 -22.09 5.34 1.24
N HIS A 684 -22.53 5.27 2.50
CA HIS A 684 -23.30 6.36 3.09
C HIS A 684 -22.51 7.67 3.06
N ASN A 685 -23.22 8.76 2.73
CA ASN A 685 -22.70 10.12 2.69
C ASN A 685 -23.24 11.00 3.83
N THR A 686 -23.66 10.38 4.94
CA THR A 686 -24.07 11.05 6.18
C THR A 686 -22.86 11.52 6.99
N GLY A 687 -23.09 12.37 7.99
CA GLY A 687 -22.05 12.74 8.94
C GLY A 687 -21.04 13.74 8.39
N HIS A 688 -20.15 14.20 9.27
CA HIS A 688 -19.26 15.32 9.00
C HIS A 688 -20.03 16.54 8.46
N GLU A 689 -21.17 16.86 9.09
CA GLU A 689 -22.12 17.90 8.68
C GLU A 689 -21.94 19.17 9.53
N TYR A 690 -20.69 19.49 9.89
CA TYR A 690 -20.32 20.66 10.71
C TYR A 690 -20.77 21.98 10.08
N ALA A 691 -20.50 22.16 8.78
CA ALA A 691 -20.93 23.35 8.02
C ALA A 691 -22.46 23.47 7.89
N ALA A 692 -23.20 22.38 8.12
CA ALA A 692 -24.65 22.38 8.15
C ALA A 692 -25.24 22.47 9.57
N GLY A 693 -24.39 22.58 10.60
CA GLY A 693 -24.82 22.64 11.99
C GLY A 693 -25.47 21.34 12.51
N ARG A 694 -25.16 20.19 11.91
CA ARG A 694 -25.76 18.88 12.26
C ARG A 694 -24.80 17.92 12.95
N THR A 695 -23.52 18.29 13.05
CA THR A 695 -22.49 17.54 13.76
C THR A 695 -21.86 18.46 14.80
N ALA A 696 -21.79 18.00 16.04
CA ALA A 696 -21.18 18.74 17.14
C ALA A 696 -19.66 18.76 16.99
N LEU A 697 -19.03 19.88 17.34
CA LEU A 697 -17.60 19.96 17.57
C LEU A 697 -17.16 19.01 18.70
N PRO A 698 -15.86 18.71 18.82
CA PRO A 698 -15.36 17.83 19.88
C PRO A 698 -15.73 18.22 21.32
N ASP A 699 -16.05 19.48 21.58
CA ASP A 699 -16.50 19.99 22.87
C ASP A 699 -18.02 19.85 23.10
N GLY A 700 -18.74 19.25 22.15
CA GLY A 700 -20.20 19.09 22.16
C GLY A 700 -20.97 20.27 21.57
N THR A 701 -20.31 21.34 21.13
CA THR A 701 -20.97 22.54 20.62
C THR A 701 -21.50 22.33 19.19
N PHE A 702 -22.77 22.65 18.96
CA PHE A 702 -23.32 22.77 17.60
C PHE A 702 -23.16 24.20 17.10
N LEU A 703 -22.49 24.36 15.96
CA LEU A 703 -22.34 25.65 15.30
C LEU A 703 -23.55 25.96 14.40
N LYS A 704 -23.72 27.26 14.09
CA LYS A 704 -24.75 27.71 13.16
C LYS A 704 -24.50 27.10 11.77
N PRO A 705 -25.54 26.69 11.02
CA PRO A 705 -25.39 26.31 9.61
C PRO A 705 -24.84 27.48 8.79
N LEU A 706 -23.81 27.23 7.98
CA LEU A 706 -23.27 28.20 7.06
C LEU A 706 -24.29 28.53 5.95
N ASP A 707 -24.42 29.79 5.59
CA ASP A 707 -25.15 30.20 4.39
C ASP A 707 -24.33 29.94 3.10
N ARG A 708 -24.94 30.20 1.94
CA ARG A 708 -24.26 29.97 0.66
C ARG A 708 -22.98 30.80 0.52
N ASN A 709 -22.98 32.04 0.96
CA ASN A 709 -21.82 32.92 0.83
C ASN A 709 -20.70 32.49 1.77
N GLU A 710 -21.02 32.12 3.01
CA GLU A 710 -20.07 31.55 3.97
C GLU A 710 -19.45 30.23 3.47
N ARG A 711 -20.24 29.36 2.82
CA ARG A 711 -19.70 28.15 2.16
C ARG A 711 -18.72 28.47 1.05
N LEU A 712 -19.02 29.47 0.21
CA LEU A 712 -18.12 29.91 -0.87
C LEU A 712 -16.84 30.53 -0.32
N GLN A 713 -16.94 31.31 0.76
CA GLN A 713 -15.76 31.84 1.47
C GLN A 713 -14.87 30.71 1.98
N LEU A 714 -15.45 29.72 2.65
CA LEU A 714 -14.71 28.56 3.13
C LEU A 714 -14.10 27.76 1.97
N LEU A 715 -14.85 27.52 0.89
CA LEU A 715 -14.36 26.81 -0.29
C LEU A 715 -13.13 27.50 -0.89
N GLU A 716 -13.15 28.83 -1.01
CA GLU A 716 -12.04 29.60 -1.55
C GLU A 716 -10.80 29.52 -0.66
N TYR A 717 -10.99 29.51 0.66
CA TYR A 717 -9.88 29.25 1.58
C TYR A 717 -9.33 27.83 1.46
N LEU A 718 -10.18 26.81 1.28
CA LEU A 718 -9.73 25.42 1.10
C LEU A 718 -8.90 25.22 -0.18
N LYS A 719 -9.12 26.03 -1.24
CA LYS A 719 -8.23 26.05 -2.41
C LYS A 719 -6.81 26.49 -2.06
N SER A 720 -6.67 27.42 -1.11
CA SER A 720 -5.36 27.95 -0.69
C SER A 720 -4.56 26.99 0.19
N LEU A 721 -5.17 25.90 0.68
CA LEU A 721 -4.60 25.05 1.72
C LEU A 721 -3.52 24.09 1.28
#